data_AF-A0AAU7DK03-F1
#
_entry.id   AF-A0AAU7DK03-F1
#
_cell.length_a   1.000
_cell.length_b   1.000
_cell.length_c   1.000
_cell.angle_alpha   90.00
_cell.angle_beta   90.00
_cell.angle_gamma   90.00
#
_symmetry.space_group_name_H-M   'P 1'
#
loop_
_entity.id
_entity.type
_entity.pdbx_description
1 polymer ?
#
loop_
_entity_poly.entity_id
_entity_poly.type
_entity_poly.pdbx_seq_one_letter_code
_entity_poly.pdbx_strand_id
1 'polypeptide(L)'
;MQVKPSRHCDLNLSLCLAALTAFLPLLSGCGYFAVTDPSFYAGISASASTLRVNQQIQLKDNARTTGVPVIFFVNGVQGGNAEFGTITSTGLYTAPAIVPVPNTVSITSTTAKFPNDPPGSVAIGVLNPIPVLTSVTPGAFSEGTTLVTVNGSQFVYGAQILWNGSAVPTTFISSTQLVASIPAPNPGTFPIAVSNPNPGSVTTKSLSVKVGPGQVVLTLQPYYGTDVRVSNALNIGLTVAGTDNPAVTLFINGVAGGNAQVGTAVSNSDGSITYTAPAVVPSPNVVQLTVASVDNPSVSINRNIAVLNPIPILGSATPTSLNVGSTSVVVQGQSFISGAQVLMNGAAVPTTFNSGSQLTANLTVTGPGTLDLQVLNPSPGPATSNDLIEDVAGGAPTLLVSPEDAARFLDQATFGATDGDIHHLSQIGYQTWLNEQFSIPQTLREPVVEQALLLNNPSCSASDLKCNASLFVQNNQSEIYVENAFWQQALSANDALRQRVQYALSEQFVISGTTPAVQNMPRGEANYYDLLGADAFGNFRQLLQDVTLNPMMGQFLSMLQNDKGNANTDPDENYAREVMQLFTIGLYQLNDDGTQKLDSNGLPIPTYTNNDVMGLAKVFTGFSWNVPGNTSDTAWSNCCIYVGTGYGEDLLQMQAYPGHHSTEEKDFLGVTIPASGSPDPNGDLKIALDTLFNHPNVPSFFSRQLIQHLVTSNPSPAYVGRVAAVFKDNGQGVRGDMKAVITAILLDPEARDTATDASNPQYGKVREALLRYTHWARAFSVQSRNGGYFIGTTEDPIWGLGQMTMRSPTVFNWFTPGFTPPATSIEQAGLVAPEMQMTNVTTVVGYLNYMQYAIGSGTQNGSDLYSSYGAELNLANTPDQLVDRVNLLLMAGQMDSNLRSAVLGAVSAIPIPSGDQNAINAALITRVQTAIYLTVASPAFCAQF
;
A
#
# COMPACT_ATOMS: atom_id res chain seq x y z
N MET A 1 -29.04 35.58 45.54
CA MET A 1 -29.46 36.99 45.40
C MET A 1 -28.19 37.83 45.32
N GLN A 2 -27.68 38.13 44.12
CA GLN A 2 -28.10 39.27 43.26
C GLN A 2 -27.82 40.61 43.95
N VAL A 3 -27.11 41.59 43.40
CA VAL A 3 -26.71 41.91 42.02
C VAL A 3 -25.61 42.99 42.16
N LYS A 4 -24.54 42.93 41.35
CA LYS A 4 -23.55 44.01 41.21
C LYS A 4 -23.70 44.67 39.83
N PRO A 5 -24.17 45.92 39.78
CA PRO A 5 -23.94 46.88 38.70
C PRO A 5 -23.44 48.21 39.33
N SER A 6 -23.01 49.29 38.68
CA SER A 6 -22.99 49.74 37.29
C SER A 6 -22.18 51.04 37.21
N ARG A 7 -21.52 51.25 36.05
CA ARG A 7 -21.39 52.49 35.26
C ARG A 7 -20.52 53.69 35.70
N HIS A 8 -19.59 53.99 34.78
CA HIS A 8 -19.36 55.25 34.03
C HIS A 8 -18.87 56.55 34.69
N CYS A 9 -17.84 57.08 34.01
CA CYS A 9 -17.66 58.42 33.40
C CYS A 9 -17.42 59.69 34.24
N ASP A 10 -16.54 60.49 33.61
CA ASP A 10 -16.39 61.96 33.68
C ASP A 10 -15.87 62.49 35.03
N LEU A 11 -14.90 63.42 35.13
CA LEU A 11 -14.60 64.57 34.31
C LEU A 11 -13.34 65.30 34.88
N ASN A 12 -12.54 65.90 33.98
CA ASN A 12 -11.83 67.21 34.05
C ASN A 12 -11.15 67.76 35.32
N LEU A 13 -9.88 68.19 35.15
CA LEU A 13 -9.30 69.55 35.38
C LEU A 13 -7.77 69.44 35.14
N SER A 14 -7.11 70.02 34.13
CA SER A 14 -6.91 71.42 33.70
C SER A 14 -5.93 72.25 34.55
N LEU A 15 -5.30 73.23 33.88
CA LEU A 15 -4.64 74.48 34.35
C LEU A 15 -3.08 74.50 34.35
N CYS A 16 -2.43 75.21 33.40
CA CYS A 16 -2.20 76.68 33.25
C CYS A 16 -0.84 77.09 33.87
N LEU A 17 -0.03 78.05 33.42
CA LEU A 17 -0.05 79.11 32.41
C LEU A 17 1.42 79.62 32.26
N ALA A 18 1.71 80.39 31.23
CA ALA A 18 2.97 81.14 31.04
C ALA A 18 3.18 82.29 32.05
N ALA A 19 4.44 82.64 32.38
CA ALA A 19 4.87 84.00 32.74
C ALA A 19 6.41 84.17 32.78
N LEU A 20 6.97 85.04 31.94
CA LEU A 20 7.91 86.05 32.42
C LEU A 20 7.62 87.39 31.72
N THR A 21 7.34 88.39 32.56
CA THR A 21 7.50 89.84 32.40
C THR A 21 6.71 90.61 31.32
N ALA A 22 5.80 91.46 31.81
CA ALA A 22 5.59 92.80 31.27
C ALA A 22 6.31 93.82 32.20
N PHE A 23 7.26 94.58 31.65
CA PHE A 23 7.45 96.00 31.97
C PHE A 23 7.10 96.69 30.64
N LEU A 24 5.90 97.26 30.52
CA LEU A 24 5.66 98.72 30.50
C LEU A 24 6.66 99.51 29.62
N PRO A 25 6.24 100.57 28.90
CA PRO A 25 4.87 100.95 28.58
C PRO A 25 4.66 101.71 27.24
N LEU A 26 3.39 102.06 27.01
CA LEU A 26 2.92 103.40 26.63
C LEU A 26 3.29 104.00 25.26
N LEU A 27 2.23 104.62 24.73
CA LEU A 27 2.20 105.91 24.06
C LEU A 27 2.78 105.91 22.65
N SER A 28 1.89 106.05 21.69
CA SER A 28 1.42 107.36 21.20
C SER A 28 1.95 107.41 19.77
N GLY A 29 1.06 107.47 18.81
CA GLY A 29 0.45 108.75 18.51
C GLY A 29 1.03 109.09 17.14
N CYS A 30 0.17 109.13 16.12
CA CYS A 30 -0.49 110.37 15.78
C CYS A 30 0.55 111.45 15.51
N GLY A 31 0.66 111.83 14.25
CA GLY A 31 1.52 112.98 13.95
C GLY A 31 1.64 113.25 12.48
N TYR A 32 0.54 113.19 11.75
CA TYR A 32 0.44 113.91 10.48
C TYR A 32 0.43 115.40 10.80
N PHE A 33 1.51 116.11 10.47
CA PHE A 33 1.43 117.53 10.14
C PHE A 33 2.28 117.76 8.90
N ALA A 34 1.58 118.11 7.82
CA ALA A 34 2.18 118.77 6.69
C ALA A 34 2.67 120.15 7.14
N VAL A 35 3.98 120.34 7.12
CA VAL A 35 4.54 121.59 6.61
C VAL A 35 5.47 121.14 5.52
N THR A 36 5.24 121.65 4.32
CA THR A 36 6.26 121.76 3.28
C THR A 36 7.43 122.54 3.87
N ASP A 37 8.26 121.87 4.67
CA ASP A 37 9.62 122.31 4.86
C ASP A 37 10.42 121.61 3.74
N PRO A 38 11.20 122.33 2.92
CA PRO A 38 11.81 121.82 1.69
C PRO A 38 12.95 120.82 1.95
N SER A 39 12.91 120.12 3.07
CA SER A 39 14.01 119.48 3.76
C SER A 39 13.90 117.96 3.62
N PHE A 40 14.89 117.39 2.93
CA PHE A 40 15.17 115.97 2.75
C PHE A 40 14.28 115.22 1.77
N TYR A 41 14.48 115.52 0.49
CA TYR A 41 13.98 114.68 -0.59
C TYR A 41 14.48 113.22 -0.49
N ALA A 42 15.45 112.89 0.35
CA ALA A 42 16.02 111.56 0.48
C ALA A 42 15.56 110.72 1.69
N GLY A 43 14.60 111.12 2.54
CA GLY A 43 14.21 110.34 3.74
C GLY A 43 13.51 109.00 3.43
N ILE A 44 13.85 107.91 4.17
CA ILE A 44 13.34 106.54 3.95
C ILE A 44 12.87 105.82 5.25
N SER A 45 11.93 104.87 5.14
CA SER A 45 11.47 104.00 6.26
C SER A 45 11.06 102.58 5.80
N ALA A 46 11.09 101.59 6.71
CA ALA A 46 10.73 100.19 6.47
C ALA A 46 9.60 99.71 7.41
N SER A 47 8.81 98.73 6.99
CA SER A 47 7.71 98.16 7.80
C SER A 47 8.12 97.06 8.79
N ALA A 48 9.36 96.59 8.74
CA ALA A 48 9.90 95.57 9.64
C ALA A 48 11.40 95.84 9.89
N SER A 49 11.89 95.45 11.06
CA SER A 49 13.31 95.58 11.44
C SER A 49 14.13 94.32 11.12
N THR A 50 13.49 93.20 10.76
CA THR A 50 14.18 91.98 10.34
C THR A 50 13.52 91.31 9.14
N LEU A 51 14.31 90.58 8.35
CA LEU A 51 13.88 89.89 7.14
C LEU A 51 14.65 88.57 6.98
N ARG A 52 14.02 87.48 6.53
CA ARG A 52 14.79 86.25 6.22
C ARG A 52 15.49 86.45 4.87
N VAL A 53 16.60 85.76 4.63
CA VAL A 53 17.31 85.79 3.34
C VAL A 53 16.36 85.66 2.15
N ASN A 54 16.64 86.35 1.04
CA ASN A 54 15.84 86.43 -0.19
C ASN A 54 14.44 87.05 -0.06
N GLN A 55 13.94 87.37 1.13
CA GLN A 55 12.68 88.10 1.23
C GLN A 55 12.87 89.57 0.85
N GLN A 56 11.77 90.22 0.46
CA GLN A 56 11.76 91.62 0.04
C GLN A 56 10.95 92.49 1.00
N ILE A 57 11.36 93.75 1.11
CA ILE A 57 10.61 94.78 1.82
C ILE A 57 10.64 96.09 1.02
N GLN A 58 9.47 96.66 0.80
CA GLN A 58 9.34 97.94 0.12
C GLN A 58 9.62 99.08 1.12
N LEU A 59 10.65 99.87 0.84
CA LEU A 59 10.89 101.12 1.55
C LEU A 59 9.95 102.20 1.04
N LYS A 60 9.53 103.08 1.95
CA LYS A 60 8.76 104.28 1.66
C LYS A 60 9.70 105.48 1.70
N ASP A 61 9.63 106.38 0.71
CA ASP A 61 10.42 107.62 0.61
C ASP A 61 9.57 108.85 0.22
N ASN A 62 10.06 110.05 0.53
CA ASN A 62 9.39 111.33 0.26
C ASN A 62 9.63 111.90 -1.17
N ALA A 63 10.56 111.35 -1.94
CA ALA A 63 10.91 111.88 -3.28
C ALA A 63 10.10 111.24 -4.41
N ARG A 64 9.59 110.03 -4.24
CA ARG A 64 8.61 109.40 -5.14
C ARG A 64 7.35 110.24 -5.33
N THR A 65 6.97 111.05 -4.33
CA THR A 65 5.83 111.97 -4.40
C THR A 65 6.10 113.24 -5.21
N THR A 66 7.36 113.62 -5.48
CA THR A 66 7.73 114.85 -6.21
C THR A 66 8.44 114.58 -7.55
N GLY A 67 8.57 113.31 -7.94
CA GLY A 67 9.16 112.91 -9.22
C GLY A 67 10.68 113.10 -9.30
N VAL A 68 11.35 113.26 -8.16
CA VAL A 68 12.81 113.38 -8.09
C VAL A 68 13.42 111.98 -7.94
N PRO A 69 14.35 111.54 -8.81
CA PRO A 69 15.00 110.25 -8.66
C PRO A 69 15.81 110.15 -7.35
N VAL A 70 15.53 109.11 -6.55
CA VAL A 70 16.32 108.75 -5.36
C VAL A 70 17.37 107.72 -5.72
N ILE A 71 18.57 107.93 -5.19
CA ILE A 71 19.66 106.98 -5.28
C ILE A 71 19.76 106.28 -3.92
N PHE A 72 19.47 104.98 -3.90
CA PHE A 72 19.60 104.15 -2.71
C PHE A 72 20.98 103.51 -2.63
N PHE A 73 21.47 103.31 -1.41
CA PHE A 73 22.70 102.60 -1.09
C PHE A 73 22.39 101.53 -0.05
N VAL A 74 22.98 100.35 -0.18
CA VAL A 74 22.90 99.27 0.81
C VAL A 74 24.30 99.06 1.35
N ASN A 75 24.50 99.25 2.65
CA ASN A 75 25.81 99.33 3.31
C ASN A 75 26.81 100.22 2.53
N GLY A 76 26.35 101.38 2.06
CA GLY A 76 27.16 102.34 1.30
C GLY A 76 27.37 101.99 -0.18
N VAL A 77 26.83 100.88 -0.70
CA VAL A 77 26.91 100.49 -2.13
C VAL A 77 25.65 100.91 -2.86
N GLN A 78 25.76 101.76 -3.89
CA GLN A 78 24.60 102.22 -4.66
C GLN A 78 23.83 101.06 -5.31
N GLY A 79 22.52 100.99 -5.09
CA GLY A 79 21.63 99.90 -5.52
C GLY A 79 21.85 98.57 -4.77
N GLY A 80 22.85 98.52 -3.89
CA GLY A 80 23.28 97.32 -3.19
C GLY A 80 23.99 96.29 -4.07
N ASN A 81 24.32 95.16 -3.48
CA ASN A 81 25.03 94.06 -4.14
C ASN A 81 24.52 92.72 -3.62
N ALA A 82 25.06 91.61 -4.13
CA ALA A 82 24.65 90.27 -3.70
C ALA A 82 24.99 89.95 -2.23
N GLU A 83 25.96 90.65 -1.63
CA GLU A 83 26.43 90.41 -0.27
C GLU A 83 25.51 91.04 0.78
N PHE A 84 25.10 92.28 0.57
CA PHE A 84 24.24 93.02 1.49
C PHE A 84 22.78 93.08 1.04
N GLY A 85 22.46 92.56 -0.13
CA GLY A 85 21.14 92.67 -0.76
C GLY A 85 21.06 93.86 -1.70
N THR A 86 20.11 93.80 -2.62
CA THR A 86 19.91 94.83 -3.65
C THR A 86 18.66 95.63 -3.36
N ILE A 87 18.65 96.88 -3.78
CA ILE A 87 17.51 97.76 -3.70
C ILE A 87 17.30 98.41 -5.05
N THR A 88 16.07 98.35 -5.56
CA THR A 88 15.73 98.98 -6.82
C THR A 88 15.72 100.51 -6.66
N SER A 89 15.82 101.28 -7.75
CA SER A 89 15.52 102.73 -7.74
C SER A 89 14.11 103.04 -7.21
N THR A 90 13.28 102.01 -7.29
CA THR A 90 12.11 101.66 -6.50
C THR A 90 12.00 101.93 -5.01
N GLY A 91 13.12 101.76 -4.30
CA GLY A 91 13.13 101.47 -2.87
C GLY A 91 12.70 100.05 -2.48
N LEU A 92 12.55 99.08 -3.40
CA LEU A 92 12.25 97.68 -3.02
C LEU A 92 13.56 96.97 -2.65
N TYR A 93 13.80 96.76 -1.36
CA TYR A 93 14.97 96.04 -0.88
C TYR A 93 14.71 94.54 -0.91
N THR A 94 15.69 93.79 -1.42
CA THR A 94 15.74 92.33 -1.39
C THR A 94 16.89 91.91 -0.49
N ALA A 95 16.60 91.22 0.61
CA ALA A 95 17.64 90.66 1.47
C ALA A 95 18.54 89.70 0.67
N PRO A 96 19.85 89.68 0.96
CA PRO A 96 20.79 88.80 0.27
C PRO A 96 20.40 87.32 0.47
N ALA A 97 20.91 86.46 -0.41
CA ALA A 97 20.68 85.02 -0.34
C ALA A 97 21.39 84.35 0.85
N ILE A 98 22.40 85.02 1.41
CA ILE A 98 23.20 84.58 2.55
C ILE A 98 23.13 85.69 3.60
N VAL A 99 23.06 85.32 4.89
CA VAL A 99 23.06 86.30 5.99
C VAL A 99 24.41 87.04 6.01
N PRO A 100 24.45 88.39 5.91
CA PRO A 100 25.68 89.16 5.96
C PRO A 100 26.31 89.17 7.36
N VAL A 101 27.58 89.57 7.48
CA VAL A 101 28.29 89.66 8.76
C VAL A 101 28.82 91.10 8.96
N PRO A 102 28.32 91.86 9.96
CA PRO A 102 27.23 91.53 10.88
C PRO A 102 25.88 91.36 10.16
N ASN A 103 24.94 90.64 10.78
CA ASN A 103 23.65 90.30 10.16
C ASN A 103 22.69 91.48 9.98
N THR A 104 23.13 92.71 10.19
CA THR A 104 22.31 93.91 10.04
C THR A 104 22.84 94.72 8.86
N VAL A 105 21.94 95.08 7.94
CA VAL A 105 22.23 95.87 6.75
C VAL A 105 21.62 97.26 6.89
N SER A 106 22.44 98.30 6.72
CA SER A 106 22.05 99.70 6.72
C SER A 106 21.78 100.17 5.29
N ILE A 107 20.55 100.53 4.98
CA ILE A 107 20.16 101.11 3.70
C ILE A 107 20.10 102.62 3.87
N THR A 108 20.75 103.37 2.99
CA THR A 108 20.68 104.83 2.95
C THR A 108 20.21 105.35 1.59
N SER A 109 19.83 106.62 1.50
CA SER A 109 19.32 107.22 0.26
C SER A 109 19.76 108.67 0.12
N THR A 110 20.12 109.10 -1.09
CA THR A 110 20.43 110.49 -1.46
C THR A 110 19.67 110.92 -2.72
N THR A 111 19.70 112.21 -3.07
CA THR A 111 19.20 112.68 -4.38
C THR A 111 20.29 113.48 -5.11
N ALA A 112 20.53 113.19 -6.39
CA ALA A 112 21.54 113.93 -7.17
C ALA A 112 21.14 115.39 -7.44
N LYS A 113 19.83 115.67 -7.46
CA LYS A 113 19.30 117.03 -7.64
C LYS A 113 19.63 117.94 -6.46
N PHE A 114 19.73 117.36 -5.25
CA PHE A 114 20.03 118.07 -4.01
C PHE A 114 21.20 117.36 -3.30
N PRO A 115 22.44 117.51 -3.81
CA PRO A 115 23.58 116.73 -3.35
C PRO A 115 24.03 117.06 -1.92
N ASN A 116 23.56 118.17 -1.36
CA ASN A 116 23.88 118.59 0.00
C ASN A 116 22.80 118.22 1.02
N ASP A 117 21.71 117.54 0.62
CA ASP A 117 20.69 117.02 1.55
C ASP A 117 21.25 115.76 2.25
N PRO A 118 21.31 115.73 3.59
CA PRO A 118 21.76 114.51 4.28
C PRO A 118 20.91 113.27 3.96
N PRO A 119 21.54 112.08 3.87
CA PRO A 119 20.84 110.88 3.41
C PRO A 119 19.79 110.35 4.39
N GLY A 120 18.71 109.76 3.87
CA GLY A 120 17.84 108.88 4.68
C GLY A 120 18.57 107.60 5.08
N SER A 121 18.19 106.95 6.18
CA SER A 121 18.84 105.71 6.66
C SER A 121 17.86 104.78 7.41
N VAL A 122 17.93 103.46 7.16
CA VAL A 122 17.22 102.39 7.91
C VAL A 122 18.10 101.13 8.02
N ALA A 123 18.08 100.45 9.16
CA ALA A 123 18.81 99.19 9.37
C ALA A 123 17.87 97.98 9.47
N ILE A 124 18.20 96.88 8.78
CA ILE A 124 17.42 95.63 8.72
C ILE A 124 18.28 94.42 9.11
N GLY A 125 17.86 93.66 10.11
CA GLY A 125 18.48 92.39 10.51
C GLY A 125 18.07 91.22 9.61
N VAL A 126 19.01 90.57 8.96
CA VAL A 126 18.78 89.40 8.10
C VAL A 126 18.91 88.10 8.92
N LEU A 127 17.95 87.20 8.78
CA LEU A 127 17.87 85.92 9.51
C LEU A 127 18.02 84.71 8.56
N ASN A 128 18.53 83.58 9.07
CA ASN A 128 18.66 82.32 8.33
C ASN A 128 17.30 81.81 7.82
N PRO A 129 17.17 81.05 6.74
CA PRO A 129 15.88 80.52 6.31
C PRO A 129 15.35 79.43 7.28
N ILE A 130 14.06 79.07 7.19
CA ILE A 130 13.43 78.07 8.07
C ILE A 130 13.61 76.68 7.45
N PRO A 131 14.29 75.74 8.13
CA PRO A 131 14.56 74.43 7.55
C PRO A 131 13.26 73.62 7.39
N VAL A 132 13.22 72.75 6.38
CA VAL A 132 12.16 71.75 6.19
C VAL A 132 12.82 70.39 6.02
N LEU A 133 12.43 69.41 6.84
CA LEU A 133 12.85 68.01 6.73
C LEU A 133 11.79 67.23 5.96
N THR A 134 12.18 66.54 4.88
CA THR A 134 11.26 65.79 4.02
C THR A 134 11.47 64.28 4.09
N SER A 135 12.72 63.80 4.18
CA SER A 135 13.00 62.37 4.28
C SER A 135 14.31 62.06 5.00
N VAL A 136 14.45 60.81 5.43
CA VAL A 136 15.67 60.21 5.96
C VAL A 136 15.91 58.89 5.23
N THR A 137 17.17 58.62 4.88
CA THR A 137 17.57 57.39 4.20
C THR A 137 18.84 56.83 4.84
N PRO A 138 18.85 55.55 5.27
CA PRO A 138 17.70 54.62 5.28
C PRO A 138 16.61 55.03 6.28
N GLY A 139 15.34 54.73 5.98
CA GLY A 139 14.19 55.03 6.85
C GLY A 139 13.98 54.02 7.99
N ALA A 140 14.67 52.88 7.93
CA ALA A 140 14.78 51.89 9.00
C ALA A 140 16.12 51.15 8.88
N PHE A 141 16.69 50.70 10.00
CA PHE A 141 17.98 49.97 10.05
C PHE A 141 18.07 49.06 11.30
N SER A 142 19.11 48.25 11.43
CA SER A 142 19.33 47.39 12.61
C SER A 142 20.13 48.11 13.69
N GLU A 143 20.08 47.62 14.94
CA GLU A 143 20.88 48.14 16.05
C GLU A 143 22.39 48.23 15.69
N GLY A 144 23.06 49.24 16.24
CA GLY A 144 24.44 49.60 15.91
C GLY A 144 24.57 51.04 15.42
N THR A 145 25.59 51.31 14.61
CA THR A 145 25.88 52.65 14.07
C THR A 145 25.57 52.69 12.58
N THR A 146 24.65 53.54 12.16
CA THR A 146 24.23 53.68 10.75
C THR A 146 24.46 55.09 10.24
N LEU A 147 25.01 55.22 9.03
CA LEU A 147 25.08 56.51 8.33
C LEU A 147 23.70 56.84 7.76
N VAL A 148 23.15 57.99 8.15
CA VAL A 148 21.87 58.49 7.63
C VAL A 148 22.09 59.76 6.82
N THR A 149 21.38 59.84 5.70
CA THR A 149 21.24 61.04 4.89
C THR A 149 19.84 61.60 5.11
N VAL A 150 19.74 62.83 5.63
CA VAL A 150 18.47 63.55 5.71
C VAL A 150 18.36 64.53 4.56
N ASN A 151 17.22 64.51 3.88
CA ASN A 151 16.92 65.40 2.77
C ASN A 151 15.80 66.38 3.16
N GLY A 152 15.86 67.56 2.59
CA GLY A 152 14.98 68.65 2.93
C GLY A 152 15.23 69.89 2.09
N SER A 153 14.92 71.05 2.64
CA SER A 153 15.23 72.34 2.03
C SER A 153 15.55 73.39 3.07
N GLN A 154 16.18 74.48 2.61
CA GLN A 154 16.55 75.63 3.45
C GLN A 154 17.50 75.29 4.60
N PHE A 155 18.31 74.25 4.48
CA PHE A 155 19.43 74.03 5.39
C PHE A 155 20.52 75.06 5.14
N VAL A 156 21.19 75.51 6.20
CA VAL A 156 22.35 76.40 6.08
C VAL A 156 23.59 75.75 6.67
N TYR A 157 24.74 76.28 6.32
CA TYR A 157 26.00 75.87 6.93
C TYR A 157 25.92 76.03 8.46
N GLY A 158 26.21 74.95 9.19
CA GLY A 158 26.01 74.85 10.64
C GLY A 158 24.68 74.23 11.09
N ALA A 159 23.81 73.80 10.18
CA ALA A 159 22.61 73.02 10.52
C ALA A 159 22.98 71.67 11.17
N GLN A 160 22.18 71.24 12.16
CA GLN A 160 22.41 70.03 12.94
C GLN A 160 21.22 69.07 12.85
N ILE A 161 21.51 67.77 12.71
CA ILE A 161 20.55 66.68 12.89
C ILE A 161 20.36 66.44 14.39
N LEU A 162 19.13 66.27 14.82
CA LEU A 162 18.74 65.89 16.18
C LEU A 162 18.22 64.44 16.16
N TRP A 163 18.91 63.53 16.84
CA TRP A 163 18.49 62.14 17.05
C TRP A 163 17.94 61.96 18.46
N ASN A 164 16.69 61.52 18.57
CA ASN A 164 15.95 61.45 19.83
C ASN A 164 16.04 62.76 20.66
N GLY A 165 15.97 63.91 19.97
CA GLY A 165 16.07 65.24 20.57
C GLY A 165 17.49 65.77 20.82
N SER A 166 18.53 64.93 20.69
CA SER A 166 19.93 65.32 20.93
C SER A 166 20.69 65.60 19.63
N ALA A 167 21.45 66.69 19.56
CA ALA A 167 22.24 67.02 18.37
C ALA A 167 23.37 66.01 18.15
N VAL A 168 23.49 65.52 16.92
CA VAL A 168 24.58 64.62 16.49
C VAL A 168 25.56 65.36 15.59
N PRO A 169 26.86 64.97 15.57
CA PRO A 169 27.82 65.51 14.61
C PRO A 169 27.29 65.38 13.18
N THR A 170 27.06 66.53 12.54
CA THR A 170 26.36 66.63 11.27
C THR A 170 27.26 67.25 10.22
N THR A 171 27.40 66.56 9.10
CA THR A 171 28.09 67.08 7.91
C THR A 171 27.07 67.77 7.02
N PHE A 172 27.22 69.09 6.84
CA PHE A 172 26.45 69.85 5.86
C PHE A 172 26.93 69.52 4.45
N ILE A 173 26.05 68.98 3.61
CA ILE A 173 26.37 68.68 2.20
C ILE A 173 25.88 69.80 1.30
N SER A 174 24.61 70.19 1.46
CA SER A 174 23.98 71.26 0.69
C SER A 174 22.79 71.84 1.45
N SER A 175 22.18 72.88 0.89
CA SER A 175 20.95 73.46 1.45
C SER A 175 19.74 72.52 1.44
N THR A 176 19.88 71.32 0.86
CA THR A 176 18.83 70.29 0.80
C THR A 176 19.25 68.96 1.40
N GLN A 177 20.50 68.81 1.88
CA GLN A 177 21.00 67.53 2.35
C GLN A 177 22.03 67.67 3.49
N LEU A 178 21.83 66.87 4.54
CA LEU A 178 22.78 66.68 5.64
C LEU A 178 23.04 65.18 5.85
N VAL A 179 24.21 64.85 6.39
CA VAL A 179 24.59 63.47 6.70
C VAL A 179 25.12 63.38 8.13
N ALA A 180 24.73 62.34 8.87
CA ALA A 180 25.29 62.02 10.17
C ALA A 180 25.37 60.51 10.39
N SER A 181 26.28 60.08 11.26
CA SER A 181 26.32 58.71 11.77
C SER A 181 25.52 58.63 13.07
N ILE A 182 24.51 57.75 13.11
CA ILE A 182 23.55 57.62 14.20
C ILE A 182 23.83 56.34 14.99
N PRO A 183 24.14 56.42 16.30
CA PRO A 183 24.19 55.26 17.17
C PRO A 183 22.78 54.91 17.70
N ALA A 184 22.37 53.64 17.53
CA ALA A 184 21.14 53.09 18.08
C ALA A 184 21.42 51.70 18.70
N PRO A 185 21.77 51.63 20.00
CA PRO A 185 22.24 50.39 20.62
C PRO A 185 21.12 49.39 20.93
N ASN A 186 19.85 49.77 20.85
CA ASN A 186 18.71 48.91 21.14
C ASN A 186 17.65 49.03 20.04
N PRO A 187 16.89 47.96 19.74
CA PRO A 187 15.74 48.02 18.86
C PRO A 187 14.64 48.96 19.39
N GLY A 188 13.96 49.69 18.51
CA GLY A 188 12.93 50.65 18.88
C GLY A 188 12.56 51.64 17.78
N THR A 189 11.67 52.58 18.07
CA THR A 189 11.29 53.67 17.15
C THR A 189 11.77 55.00 17.73
N PHE A 190 12.56 55.76 16.97
CA PHE A 190 13.20 56.99 17.43
C PHE A 190 12.89 58.19 16.51
N PRO A 191 12.67 59.40 17.05
CA PRO A 191 12.42 60.59 16.25
C PRO A 191 13.72 61.26 15.76
N ILE A 192 13.72 61.77 14.52
CA ILE A 192 14.82 62.53 13.89
C ILE A 192 14.33 63.89 13.36
N ALA A 193 15.06 64.98 13.64
CA ALA A 193 14.73 66.35 13.19
C ALA A 193 15.99 67.13 12.74
N VAL A 194 15.84 68.32 12.15
CA VAL A 194 16.95 69.21 11.74
C VAL A 194 16.77 70.61 12.34
N SER A 195 17.84 71.25 12.79
CA SER A 195 17.83 72.63 13.29
C SER A 195 18.84 73.51 12.58
N ASN A 196 18.42 74.70 12.11
CA ASN A 196 19.33 75.71 11.58
C ASN A 196 19.91 76.58 12.71
N PRO A 197 21.17 77.06 12.61
CA PRO A 197 21.80 77.90 13.62
C PRO A 197 21.22 79.32 13.67
N ASN A 198 21.56 80.06 14.74
CA ASN A 198 21.27 81.49 14.85
C ASN A 198 22.11 82.32 13.86
N PRO A 199 21.63 83.52 13.43
CA PRO A 199 20.44 84.22 13.90
C PRO A 199 19.13 83.66 13.31
N GLY A 200 18.15 83.45 14.20
CA GLY A 200 16.81 82.97 13.86
C GLY A 200 16.67 81.44 13.85
N SER A 201 17.36 80.72 14.73
CA SER A 201 17.33 79.25 14.82
C SER A 201 15.90 78.70 14.94
N VAL A 202 15.61 77.67 14.15
CA VAL A 202 14.32 76.93 14.15
C VAL A 202 14.60 75.45 13.86
N THR A 203 13.90 74.56 14.57
CA THR A 203 13.94 73.10 14.38
C THR A 203 12.72 72.62 13.60
N THR A 204 12.92 71.66 12.68
CA THR A 204 11.85 71.04 11.89
C THR A 204 10.91 70.19 12.77
N LYS A 205 9.74 69.81 12.23
CA LYS A 205 9.02 68.63 12.76
C LYS A 205 9.88 67.38 12.57
N SER A 206 9.77 66.42 13.50
CA SER A 206 10.52 65.16 13.45
C SER A 206 9.87 64.11 12.55
N LEU A 207 10.68 63.25 11.92
CA LEU A 207 10.28 61.99 11.29
C LEU A 207 10.57 60.81 12.23
N SER A 208 9.83 59.71 12.13
CA SER A 208 10.08 58.49 12.92
C SER A 208 10.94 57.51 12.13
N VAL A 209 11.96 56.92 12.79
CA VAL A 209 12.89 55.94 12.22
C VAL A 209 12.84 54.67 13.06
N LYS A 210 12.68 53.51 12.41
CA LYS A 210 12.62 52.20 13.09
C LYS A 210 14.00 51.54 13.14
N VAL A 211 14.38 51.05 14.31
CA VAL A 211 15.59 50.28 14.59
C VAL A 211 15.19 48.85 14.97
N GLY A 212 15.65 47.83 14.22
CA GLY A 212 15.36 46.40 14.48
C GLY A 212 16.51 45.65 15.18
N PRO A 213 16.29 44.43 15.72
CA PRO A 213 17.35 43.59 16.30
C PRO A 213 18.37 43.18 15.24
N GLY A 214 19.66 43.24 15.59
CA GLY A 214 20.78 43.07 14.67
C GLY A 214 21.50 41.72 14.76
N GLN A 215 21.28 40.93 15.83
CA GLN A 215 21.97 39.65 16.03
C GLN A 215 21.03 38.51 16.47
N VAL A 216 20.14 38.03 15.59
CA VAL A 216 19.52 36.71 15.80
C VAL A 216 20.55 35.64 15.50
N VAL A 217 20.79 34.73 16.44
CA VAL A 217 21.73 33.60 16.28
C VAL A 217 20.97 32.29 16.42
N LEU A 218 21.04 31.45 15.37
CA LEU A 218 20.48 30.10 15.33
C LEU A 218 21.62 29.08 15.44
N THR A 219 21.51 28.14 16.37
CA THR A 219 22.47 27.04 16.53
C THR A 219 21.74 25.69 16.58
N LEU A 220 22.22 24.69 15.84
CA LEU A 220 21.70 23.32 15.84
C LEU A 220 22.69 22.35 16.51
N GLN A 221 22.20 21.43 17.34
CA GLN A 221 23.00 20.39 18.00
C GLN A 221 22.32 18.99 17.92
N PRO A 222 23.09 17.89 17.83
CA PRO A 222 24.54 17.83 17.63
C PRO A 222 24.94 18.29 16.21
N TYR A 223 26.22 18.65 16.04
CA TYR A 223 26.74 19.16 14.76
C TYR A 223 26.99 18.04 13.73
N TYR A 224 27.13 16.79 14.17
CA TYR A 224 27.40 15.59 13.36
C TYR A 224 26.40 14.46 13.68
N GLY A 225 26.22 13.52 12.75
CA GLY A 225 25.38 12.33 12.92
C GLY A 225 23.90 12.56 12.63
N THR A 226 23.56 13.02 11.42
CA THR A 226 22.19 13.37 11.00
C THR A 226 21.56 12.37 10.05
N ASP A 227 22.03 11.12 10.06
CA ASP A 227 21.46 10.07 9.22
C ASP A 227 20.24 9.46 9.91
N VAL A 228 19.19 9.19 9.15
CA VAL A 228 17.95 8.62 9.66
C VAL A 228 17.40 7.60 8.67
N ARG A 229 16.93 6.47 9.19
CA ARG A 229 16.29 5.42 8.37
C ARG A 229 14.88 5.88 7.99
N VAL A 230 14.37 5.43 6.85
CA VAL A 230 12.96 5.66 6.47
C VAL A 230 12.01 5.34 7.62
N SER A 231 10.93 6.10 7.74
CA SER A 231 9.90 6.00 8.79
C SER A 231 10.37 6.24 10.25
N ASN A 232 11.65 6.53 10.49
CA ASN A 232 12.15 6.92 11.81
C ASN A 232 12.20 8.44 11.99
N ALA A 233 12.33 8.87 13.24
CA ALA A 233 12.47 10.28 13.60
C ALA A 233 13.89 10.62 14.09
N LEU A 234 14.34 11.83 13.77
CA LEU A 234 15.59 12.44 14.23
C LEU A 234 15.26 13.69 15.05
N ASN A 235 15.71 13.72 16.30
CA ASN A 235 15.58 14.91 17.16
C ASN A 235 16.84 15.77 17.06
N ILE A 236 16.65 17.06 16.82
CA ILE A 236 17.69 18.06 16.61
C ILE A 236 17.48 19.17 17.64
N GLY A 237 18.44 19.43 18.50
CA GLY A 237 18.40 20.57 19.40
C GLY A 237 18.53 21.88 18.63
N LEU A 238 17.72 22.88 18.97
CA LEU A 238 17.80 24.23 18.43
C LEU A 238 17.97 25.23 19.58
N THR A 239 18.89 26.18 19.41
CA THR A 239 19.06 27.35 20.28
C THR A 239 18.84 28.60 19.46
N VAL A 240 17.94 29.47 19.93
CA VAL A 240 17.64 30.79 19.34
C VAL A 240 18.03 31.86 20.36
N ALA A 241 18.97 32.73 20.00
CA ALA A 241 19.47 33.79 20.87
C ALA A 241 19.44 35.16 20.18
N GLY A 242 19.46 36.24 20.98
CA GLY A 242 19.52 37.63 20.50
C GLY A 242 18.21 38.18 19.91
N THR A 243 17.07 37.59 20.31
CA THR A 243 15.71 38.05 19.96
C THR A 243 14.76 37.79 21.12
N ASP A 244 13.70 38.61 21.24
CA ASP A 244 12.58 38.41 22.16
C ASP A 244 11.50 37.45 21.59
N ASN A 245 11.62 37.09 20.30
CA ASN A 245 10.71 36.14 19.63
C ASN A 245 11.50 34.92 19.12
N PRO A 246 11.55 33.83 19.89
CA PRO A 246 12.33 32.63 19.54
C PRO A 246 11.67 31.74 18.48
N ALA A 247 10.53 32.14 17.90
CA ALA A 247 9.83 31.32 16.92
C ALA A 247 10.62 31.16 15.60
N VAL A 248 10.50 29.98 15.00
CA VAL A 248 11.14 29.63 13.73
C VAL A 248 10.13 29.05 12.74
N THR A 249 10.43 29.18 11.45
CA THR A 249 9.75 28.47 10.37
C THR A 249 10.66 27.37 9.84
N LEU A 250 10.12 26.17 9.69
CA LEU A 250 10.86 24.98 9.24
C LEU A 250 10.52 24.65 7.78
N PHE A 251 11.53 24.32 6.99
CA PHE A 251 11.36 23.82 5.62
C PHE A 251 12.18 22.55 5.41
N ILE A 252 11.62 21.58 4.69
CA ILE A 252 12.36 20.42 4.18
C ILE A 252 12.41 20.51 2.66
N ASN A 253 13.62 20.58 2.09
CA ASN A 253 13.82 20.82 0.66
C ASN A 253 13.00 22.01 0.12
N GLY A 254 12.87 23.07 0.92
CA GLY A 254 12.08 24.26 0.58
C GLY A 254 10.57 24.15 0.79
N VAL A 255 10.04 22.98 1.20
CA VAL A 255 8.61 22.78 1.52
C VAL A 255 8.38 23.10 2.99
N ALA A 256 7.50 24.06 3.30
CA ALA A 256 7.16 24.44 4.67
C ALA A 256 6.60 23.24 5.45
N GLY A 257 7.22 22.89 6.58
CA GLY A 257 6.88 21.72 7.40
C GLY A 257 7.19 20.35 6.75
N GLY A 258 7.55 20.32 5.46
CA GLY A 258 7.80 19.11 4.69
C GLY A 258 6.54 18.41 4.17
N ASN A 259 6.70 17.21 3.62
CA ASN A 259 5.60 16.39 3.07
C ASN A 259 5.97 14.89 3.07
N ALA A 260 5.08 14.04 2.56
CA ALA A 260 5.29 12.58 2.54
C ALA A 260 6.48 12.11 1.67
N GLN A 261 6.97 12.91 0.72
CA GLN A 261 8.08 12.55 -0.16
C GLN A 261 9.45 12.87 0.45
N VAL A 262 9.57 13.98 1.17
CA VAL A 262 10.84 14.46 1.73
C VAL A 262 10.90 14.34 3.25
N GLY A 263 9.83 13.88 3.89
CA GLY A 263 9.66 13.85 5.34
C GLY A 263 9.09 15.17 5.88
N THR A 264 8.73 15.18 7.16
CA THR A 264 8.12 16.33 7.84
C THR A 264 8.99 16.79 9.02
N ALA A 265 8.90 18.07 9.38
CA ALA A 265 9.59 18.60 10.55
C ALA A 265 8.68 19.50 11.39
N VAL A 266 8.77 19.33 12.70
CA VAL A 266 8.00 20.10 13.68
C VAL A 266 8.92 20.65 14.76
N SER A 267 8.59 21.85 15.27
CA SER A 267 9.25 22.43 16.45
C SER A 267 8.53 21.95 17.70
N ASN A 268 9.28 21.45 18.67
CA ASN A 268 8.78 20.95 19.94
C ASN A 268 8.69 22.06 20.98
N SER A 269 7.91 21.80 22.04
CA SER A 269 7.71 22.74 23.16
C SER A 269 8.98 22.98 23.99
N ASP A 270 9.95 22.07 23.95
CA ASP A 270 11.26 22.20 24.60
C ASP A 270 12.29 22.97 23.77
N GLY A 271 11.91 23.47 22.60
CA GLY A 271 12.78 24.19 21.68
C GLY A 271 13.59 23.31 20.73
N SER A 272 13.43 21.98 20.75
CA SER A 272 14.02 21.08 19.76
C SER A 272 13.18 20.97 18.48
N ILE A 273 13.73 20.33 17.45
CA ILE A 273 13.05 20.00 16.19
C ILE A 273 13.00 18.47 16.06
N THR A 274 11.83 17.93 15.74
CA THR A 274 11.70 16.53 15.32
C THR A 274 11.52 16.49 13.81
N TYR A 275 12.47 15.87 13.10
CA TYR A 275 12.31 15.48 11.70
C TYR A 275 11.85 14.02 11.61
N THR A 276 10.79 13.74 10.86
CA THR A 276 10.31 12.39 10.57
C THR A 276 10.59 12.05 9.12
N ALA A 277 11.39 11.01 8.90
CA ALA A 277 11.77 10.56 7.58
C ALA A 277 10.56 9.99 6.79
N PRO A 278 10.53 10.15 5.46
CA PRO A 278 9.49 9.54 4.62
C PRO A 278 9.55 8.01 4.65
N ALA A 279 8.49 7.35 4.20
CA ALA A 279 8.40 5.89 4.14
C ALA A 279 9.30 5.26 3.05
N VAL A 280 9.75 6.05 2.08
CA VAL A 280 10.62 5.65 0.98
C VAL A 280 11.78 6.64 0.90
N VAL A 281 12.97 6.16 0.56
CA VAL A 281 14.16 7.02 0.42
C VAL A 281 13.94 8.03 -0.72
N PRO A 282 14.05 9.35 -0.47
CA PRO A 282 13.95 10.38 -1.49
C PRO A 282 15.13 10.31 -2.48
N SER A 283 14.97 10.87 -3.67
CA SER A 283 16.03 10.99 -4.68
C SER A 283 16.31 12.47 -4.97
N PRO A 284 17.48 13.02 -4.60
CA PRO A 284 18.59 12.37 -3.90
C PRO A 284 18.26 12.03 -2.44
N ASN A 285 19.00 11.08 -1.84
CA ASN A 285 18.73 10.56 -0.49
C ASN A 285 19.11 11.54 0.64
N VAL A 286 19.56 12.75 0.31
CA VAL A 286 19.87 13.80 1.27
C VAL A 286 18.80 14.87 1.15
N VAL A 287 18.10 15.12 2.27
CA VAL A 287 17.17 16.24 2.39
C VAL A 287 17.81 17.38 3.18
N GLN A 288 17.40 18.61 2.92
CA GLN A 288 17.87 19.80 3.61
C GLN A 288 16.77 20.35 4.51
N LEU A 289 17.02 20.36 5.81
CA LEU A 289 16.28 21.13 6.79
C LEU A 289 16.77 22.58 6.79
N THR A 290 15.88 23.53 6.52
CA THR A 290 16.13 24.96 6.68
C THR A 290 15.32 25.48 7.86
N VAL A 291 15.99 26.15 8.79
CA VAL A 291 15.38 26.80 9.95
C VAL A 291 15.56 28.31 9.77
N ALA A 292 14.46 29.04 9.62
CA ALA A 292 14.48 30.50 9.46
C ALA A 292 13.84 31.17 10.68
N SER A 293 14.45 32.25 11.19
CA SER A 293 13.87 33.03 12.28
C SER A 293 12.59 33.73 11.81
N VAL A 294 11.55 33.73 12.65
CA VAL A 294 10.35 34.54 12.41
C VAL A 294 10.65 36.03 12.62
N ASP A 295 11.53 36.36 13.57
CA ASP A 295 11.88 37.74 13.93
C ASP A 295 12.79 38.41 12.88
N ASN A 296 13.73 37.65 12.32
CA ASN A 296 14.55 38.08 11.18
C ASN A 296 14.62 36.96 10.12
N PRO A 297 13.70 36.93 9.14
CA PRO A 297 13.67 35.89 8.10
C PRO A 297 14.92 35.80 7.22
N SER A 298 15.78 36.83 7.22
CA SER A 298 17.07 36.78 6.51
C SER A 298 18.12 35.92 7.24
N VAL A 299 17.91 35.64 8.53
CA VAL A 299 18.73 34.73 9.34
C VAL A 299 18.13 33.32 9.24
N SER A 300 18.87 32.42 8.60
CA SER A 300 18.53 31.01 8.52
C SER A 300 19.76 30.12 8.67
N ILE A 301 19.55 28.87 9.08
CA ILE A 301 20.58 27.84 9.13
C ILE A 301 20.06 26.57 8.44
N ASN A 302 20.94 25.91 7.69
CA ASN A 302 20.63 24.69 6.96
C ASN A 302 21.30 23.47 7.59
N ARG A 303 20.65 22.32 7.51
CA ARG A 303 21.19 21.02 7.90
C ARG A 303 20.81 19.96 6.88
N ASN A 304 21.81 19.26 6.35
CA ASN A 304 21.58 18.09 5.50
C ASN A 304 21.34 16.85 6.38
N ILE A 305 20.33 16.06 6.01
CA ILE A 305 19.91 14.83 6.68
C ILE A 305 19.93 13.74 5.61
N ALA A 306 20.78 12.71 5.79
CA ALA A 306 20.76 11.57 4.88
C ALA A 306 19.65 10.60 5.31
N VAL A 307 18.74 10.31 4.40
CA VAL A 307 17.72 9.29 4.57
C VAL A 307 18.26 7.98 4.02
N LEU A 308 18.28 6.96 4.87
CA LEU A 308 18.86 5.64 4.58
C LEU A 308 17.75 4.58 4.43
N ASN A 309 18.03 3.53 3.65
CA ASN A 309 17.14 2.36 3.49
C ASN A 309 16.80 1.71 4.85
N PRO A 310 15.74 0.92 5.02
CA PRO A 310 15.50 0.26 6.32
C PRO A 310 16.57 -0.80 6.63
N ILE A 311 16.73 -1.16 7.91
CA ILE A 311 17.54 -2.31 8.32
C ILE A 311 16.69 -3.57 8.09
N PRO A 312 17.15 -4.57 7.32
CA PRO A 312 16.37 -5.77 7.09
C PRO A 312 16.31 -6.63 8.36
N ILE A 313 15.21 -7.34 8.56
CA ILE A 313 15.04 -8.30 9.64
C ILE A 313 14.91 -9.67 8.99
N LEU A 314 15.85 -10.57 9.27
CA LEU A 314 15.77 -11.97 8.86
C LEU A 314 15.12 -12.78 9.99
N GLY A 315 14.06 -13.52 9.68
CA GLY A 315 13.31 -14.31 10.66
C GLY A 315 13.58 -15.81 10.56
N SER A 316 13.55 -16.36 9.35
CA SER A 316 13.78 -17.79 9.11
C SER A 316 14.32 -18.06 7.71
N ALA A 317 14.90 -19.24 7.53
CA ALA A 317 15.30 -19.80 6.25
C ALA A 317 14.62 -21.16 6.05
N THR A 318 14.26 -21.50 4.82
CA THR A 318 13.69 -22.80 4.49
C THR A 318 14.40 -23.35 3.25
N PRO A 319 14.97 -24.57 3.32
CA PRO A 319 14.96 -25.49 4.47
C PRO A 319 15.85 -25.05 5.65
N THR A 320 15.47 -25.43 6.88
CA THR A 320 16.18 -25.13 8.17
C THR A 320 17.31 -26.13 8.49
N SER A 321 17.75 -26.90 7.49
CA SER A 321 18.77 -27.95 7.65
C SER A 321 19.52 -28.08 6.33
N LEU A 322 20.68 -27.44 6.27
CA LEU A 322 21.47 -27.34 5.06
C LEU A 322 22.49 -28.48 5.02
N ASN A 323 22.87 -28.86 3.81
CA ASN A 323 23.91 -29.87 3.59
C ASN A 323 25.00 -29.29 2.71
N VAL A 324 26.17 -29.93 2.75
CA VAL A 324 27.27 -29.63 1.83
C VAL A 324 26.79 -29.86 0.39
N GLY A 325 26.95 -28.85 -0.46
CA GLY A 325 26.45 -28.85 -1.84
C GLY A 325 25.78 -27.54 -2.23
N SER A 326 25.27 -27.48 -3.47
CA SER A 326 24.46 -26.34 -3.92
C SER A 326 22.99 -26.56 -3.57
N THR A 327 22.33 -25.54 -3.03
CA THR A 327 20.91 -25.60 -2.66
C THR A 327 20.25 -24.23 -2.79
N SER A 328 18.94 -24.20 -2.96
CA SER A 328 18.14 -22.97 -2.96
C SER A 328 17.44 -22.84 -1.61
N VAL A 329 17.54 -21.65 -1.00
CA VAL A 329 16.97 -21.33 0.30
C VAL A 329 16.03 -20.15 0.16
N VAL A 330 14.80 -20.31 0.61
CA VAL A 330 13.85 -19.20 0.75
C VAL A 330 14.03 -18.61 2.13
N VAL A 331 14.42 -17.33 2.19
CA VAL A 331 14.54 -16.59 3.44
C VAL A 331 13.32 -15.69 3.65
N GLN A 332 12.76 -15.74 4.85
CA GLN A 332 11.58 -14.99 5.26
C GLN A 332 11.96 -13.96 6.33
N GLY A 333 11.39 -12.77 6.24
CA GLY A 333 11.73 -11.67 7.12
C GLY A 333 10.87 -10.43 6.88
N GLN A 334 11.43 -9.26 7.18
CA GLN A 334 10.76 -7.97 7.02
C GLN A 334 11.75 -6.91 6.52
N SER A 335 11.21 -5.87 5.90
CA SER A 335 11.96 -4.69 5.45
C SER A 335 13.05 -5.02 4.42
N PHE A 336 12.85 -6.06 3.62
CA PHE A 336 13.67 -6.29 2.43
C PHE A 336 13.28 -5.28 1.36
N ILE A 337 14.26 -4.83 0.57
CA ILE A 337 14.01 -3.90 -0.54
C ILE A 337 14.58 -4.47 -1.84
N SER A 338 14.11 -3.92 -2.96
CA SER A 338 14.67 -4.29 -4.28
C SER A 338 16.19 -4.08 -4.29
N GLY A 339 16.92 -5.11 -4.72
CA GLY A 339 18.38 -5.17 -4.67
C GLY A 339 18.98 -5.72 -3.37
N ALA A 340 18.16 -6.16 -2.41
CA ALA A 340 18.64 -6.90 -1.25
C ALA A 340 19.35 -8.21 -1.65
N GLN A 341 20.39 -8.56 -0.91
CA GLN A 341 21.20 -9.76 -1.13
C GLN A 341 21.23 -10.60 0.13
N VAL A 342 21.14 -11.92 -0.01
CA VAL A 342 21.52 -12.84 1.07
C VAL A 342 23.04 -12.91 1.13
N LEU A 343 23.58 -12.92 2.34
CA LEU A 343 24.99 -13.17 2.64
C LEU A 343 25.12 -14.55 3.28
N MET A 344 26.12 -15.30 2.85
CA MET A 344 26.53 -16.58 3.40
C MET A 344 27.92 -16.42 4.01
N ASN A 345 28.04 -16.54 5.34
CA ASN A 345 29.26 -16.23 6.09
C ASN A 345 29.84 -14.85 5.72
N GLY A 346 28.96 -13.86 5.59
CA GLY A 346 29.30 -12.48 5.19
C GLY A 346 29.56 -12.25 3.70
N ALA A 347 29.53 -13.28 2.84
CA ALA A 347 29.73 -13.14 1.38
C ALA A 347 28.40 -13.17 0.62
N ALA A 348 28.17 -12.22 -0.29
CA ALA A 348 26.93 -12.17 -1.08
C ALA A 348 26.79 -13.38 -2.01
N VAL A 349 25.58 -13.95 -2.05
CA VAL A 349 25.22 -15.08 -2.93
C VAL A 349 24.18 -14.66 -3.97
N PRO A 350 24.03 -15.40 -5.09
CA PRO A 350 22.97 -15.15 -6.04
C PRO A 350 21.60 -15.14 -5.35
N THR A 351 20.93 -13.99 -5.39
CA THR A 351 19.70 -13.73 -4.65
C THR A 351 18.65 -13.14 -5.58
N THR A 352 17.44 -13.67 -5.52
CA THR A 352 16.25 -13.15 -6.18
C THR A 352 15.39 -12.43 -5.14
N PHE A 353 15.03 -11.18 -5.41
CA PHE A 353 14.05 -10.45 -4.59
C PHE A 353 12.64 -10.91 -4.96
N ASN A 354 11.93 -11.54 -4.02
CA ASN A 354 10.54 -11.95 -4.22
C ASN A 354 9.58 -10.87 -3.72
N SER A 355 9.77 -10.39 -2.48
CA SER A 355 8.92 -9.37 -1.86
C SER A 355 9.64 -8.65 -0.71
N GLY A 356 8.97 -7.66 -0.10
CA GLY A 356 9.50 -6.97 1.09
C GLY A 356 9.67 -7.84 2.34
N SER A 357 9.23 -9.10 2.29
CA SER A 357 9.34 -10.08 3.37
C SER A 357 9.99 -11.40 2.93
N GLN A 358 10.35 -11.58 1.65
CA GLN A 358 10.85 -12.85 1.14
C GLN A 358 11.94 -12.65 0.08
N LEU A 359 13.03 -13.41 0.19
CA LEU A 359 14.06 -13.57 -0.85
C LEU A 359 14.32 -15.05 -1.12
N THR A 360 14.84 -15.37 -2.30
CA THR A 360 15.30 -16.71 -2.67
C THR A 360 16.79 -16.63 -2.97
N ALA A 361 17.61 -17.46 -2.31
CA ALA A 361 19.05 -17.44 -2.45
C ALA A 361 19.61 -18.81 -2.86
N ASN A 362 20.55 -18.82 -3.81
CA ASN A 362 21.25 -20.04 -4.21
C ASN A 362 22.59 -20.12 -3.49
N LEU A 363 22.70 -21.05 -2.54
CA LEU A 363 23.87 -21.29 -1.71
C LEU A 363 24.73 -22.39 -2.32
N THR A 364 26.05 -22.31 -2.13
CA THR A 364 26.98 -23.43 -2.35
C THR A 364 27.80 -23.62 -1.10
N VAL A 365 27.41 -24.58 -0.28
CA VAL A 365 27.99 -24.85 1.03
C VAL A 365 29.12 -25.87 0.87
N THR A 366 30.33 -25.53 1.30
CA THR A 366 31.56 -26.31 1.00
C THR A 366 32.00 -27.26 2.12
N GLY A 367 31.40 -27.19 3.31
CA GLY A 367 31.72 -28.05 4.44
C GLY A 367 30.70 -27.93 5.57
N PRO A 368 30.67 -28.91 6.50
CA PRO A 368 29.75 -28.90 7.62
C PRO A 368 30.15 -27.92 8.72
N GLY A 369 29.19 -27.60 9.58
CA GLY A 369 29.34 -26.65 10.68
C GLY A 369 28.20 -25.62 10.70
N THR A 370 28.37 -24.56 11.47
CA THR A 370 27.41 -23.45 11.50
C THR A 370 27.56 -22.58 10.26
N LEU A 371 26.46 -22.33 9.56
CA LEU A 371 26.36 -21.38 8.45
C LEU A 371 25.65 -20.12 8.96
N ASP A 372 26.32 -18.99 8.80
CA ASP A 372 25.71 -17.69 9.10
C ASP A 372 25.02 -17.15 7.85
N LEU A 373 23.71 -16.92 7.96
CA LEU A 373 22.91 -16.23 6.95
C LEU A 373 22.52 -14.84 7.43
N GLN A 374 22.72 -13.85 6.56
CA GLN A 374 22.24 -12.49 6.77
C GLN A 374 21.55 -11.98 5.51
N VAL A 375 20.71 -10.94 5.63
CA VAL A 375 20.21 -10.17 4.50
C VAL A 375 20.85 -8.79 4.52
N LEU A 376 21.45 -8.37 3.41
CA LEU A 376 22.01 -7.03 3.20
C LEU A 376 21.06 -6.21 2.32
N ASN A 377 20.52 -5.13 2.86
CA ASN A 377 19.88 -4.11 2.03
C ASN A 377 20.93 -3.21 1.36
N PRO A 378 20.75 -2.82 0.09
CA PRO A 378 21.71 -2.02 -0.66
C PRO A 378 21.81 -0.57 -0.16
N SER A 379 22.76 0.19 -0.71
CA SER A 379 22.90 1.64 -0.50
C SER A 379 21.65 2.43 -0.96
N PRO A 380 21.35 3.60 -0.36
CA PRO A 380 22.13 4.30 0.66
C PRO A 380 21.95 3.76 2.08
N GLY A 381 23.08 3.68 2.80
CA GLY A 381 23.16 3.14 4.15
C GLY A 381 23.06 1.61 4.18
N PRO A 382 23.97 0.86 3.54
CA PRO A 382 23.91 -0.60 3.57
C PRO A 382 23.85 -1.10 5.01
N ALA A 383 22.96 -2.05 5.28
CA ALA A 383 22.81 -2.66 6.61
C ALA A 383 22.43 -4.14 6.46
N THR A 384 23.03 -4.96 7.31
CA THR A 384 22.71 -6.37 7.43
C THR A 384 21.65 -6.61 8.50
N SER A 385 20.89 -7.68 8.35
CA SER A 385 20.12 -8.26 9.45
C SER A 385 21.05 -8.82 10.52
N ASN A 386 20.48 -9.23 11.65
CA ASN A 386 21.17 -10.15 12.55
C ASN A 386 21.41 -11.50 11.84
N ASP A 387 22.40 -12.22 12.34
CA ASP A 387 22.77 -13.57 11.92
C ASP A 387 21.62 -14.54 12.18
N LEU A 388 21.25 -15.32 11.17
CA LEU A 388 20.48 -16.54 11.31
C LEU A 388 21.46 -17.71 11.18
N ILE A 389 21.73 -18.38 12.29
CA ILE A 389 22.66 -19.50 12.33
C ILE A 389 21.91 -20.77 11.93
N GLU A 390 22.30 -21.35 10.80
CA GLU A 390 21.80 -22.62 10.29
C GLU A 390 22.87 -23.71 10.50
N ASP A 391 22.45 -24.90 10.91
CA ASP A 391 23.36 -26.04 11.02
C ASP A 391 23.51 -26.75 9.67
N VAL A 392 24.77 -26.93 9.24
CA VAL A 392 25.14 -27.71 8.06
C VAL A 392 25.65 -29.07 8.49
N ALA A 393 24.88 -30.11 8.16
CA ALA A 393 25.26 -31.48 8.49
C ALA A 393 26.50 -31.97 7.70
N GLY A 394 27.32 -32.79 8.37
CA GLY A 394 28.52 -33.44 7.81
C GLY A 394 28.20 -34.63 6.93
N GLY A 395 28.25 -34.38 5.61
CA GLY A 395 27.93 -35.33 4.55
C GLY A 395 26.66 -34.92 3.82
N ALA A 396 26.52 -35.27 2.53
CA ALA A 396 25.21 -35.22 1.89
C ALA A 396 24.25 -36.04 2.76
N PRO A 397 23.04 -35.52 3.06
CA PRO A 397 22.12 -36.22 3.93
C PRO A 397 21.86 -37.57 3.28
N THR A 398 21.89 -38.64 4.07
CA THR A 398 21.40 -39.91 3.55
C THR A 398 19.92 -39.70 3.28
N LEU A 399 19.55 -39.59 2.00
CA LEU A 399 18.16 -39.41 1.62
C LEU A 399 17.37 -40.60 2.18
N LEU A 400 16.32 -40.28 2.95
CA LEU A 400 15.42 -41.29 3.50
C LEU A 400 14.52 -41.88 2.40
N VAL A 401 14.30 -41.11 1.34
CA VAL A 401 13.54 -41.48 0.15
C VAL A 401 14.32 -41.02 -1.08
N SER A 402 14.39 -41.83 -2.13
CA SER A 402 15.04 -41.41 -3.38
C SER A 402 14.28 -40.23 -4.02
N PRO A 403 14.95 -39.34 -4.78
CA PRO A 403 14.25 -38.26 -5.48
C PRO A 403 13.13 -38.77 -6.41
N GLU A 404 13.34 -39.93 -7.04
CA GLU A 404 12.35 -40.59 -7.89
C GLU A 404 11.13 -41.05 -7.10
N ASP A 405 11.32 -41.76 -5.99
CA ASP A 405 10.21 -42.20 -5.14
C ASP A 405 9.52 -41.03 -4.44
N ALA A 406 10.23 -39.94 -4.17
CA ALA A 406 9.68 -38.71 -3.63
C ALA A 406 8.81 -37.99 -4.66
N ALA A 407 9.28 -37.84 -5.90
CA ALA A 407 8.51 -37.27 -7.00
C ALA A 407 7.23 -38.08 -7.28
N ARG A 408 7.33 -39.42 -7.30
CA ARG A 408 6.17 -40.33 -7.47
C ARG A 408 5.16 -40.17 -6.34
N PHE A 409 5.62 -40.15 -5.08
CA PHE A 409 4.75 -39.93 -3.94
C PHE A 409 4.02 -38.59 -4.03
N LEU A 410 4.74 -37.51 -4.35
CA LEU A 410 4.20 -36.17 -4.41
C LEU A 410 3.20 -35.99 -5.56
N ASP A 411 3.40 -36.66 -6.69
CA ASP A 411 2.45 -36.65 -7.79
C ASP A 411 1.08 -37.28 -7.41
N GLN A 412 1.07 -38.25 -6.50
CA GLN A 412 -0.17 -38.82 -5.94
C GLN A 412 -0.73 -37.98 -4.78
N ALA A 413 0.15 -37.43 -3.94
CA ALA A 413 -0.20 -36.71 -2.72
C ALA A 413 -0.48 -35.22 -2.92
N THR A 414 -0.16 -34.65 -4.09
CA THR A 414 -0.29 -33.21 -4.40
C THR A 414 -0.83 -33.01 -5.83
N PHE A 415 -0.86 -31.76 -6.29
CA PHE A 415 -1.14 -31.39 -7.68
C PHE A 415 0.08 -31.46 -8.61
N GLY A 416 1.24 -31.89 -8.10
CA GLY A 416 2.52 -31.93 -8.78
C GLY A 416 3.67 -31.49 -7.87
N ALA A 417 4.86 -32.06 -8.07
CA ALA A 417 6.01 -31.75 -7.23
C ALA A 417 6.86 -30.60 -7.81
N THR A 418 7.33 -29.70 -6.95
CA THR A 418 8.46 -28.82 -7.25
C THR A 418 9.79 -29.50 -6.88
N ASP A 419 10.94 -28.99 -7.36
CA ASP A 419 12.25 -29.47 -6.86
C ASP A 419 12.37 -29.35 -5.33
N GLY A 420 11.84 -28.26 -4.77
CA GLY A 420 11.84 -28.02 -3.34
C GLY A 420 11.07 -29.09 -2.58
N ASP A 421 9.89 -29.48 -3.09
CA ASP A 421 9.07 -30.52 -2.50
C ASP A 421 9.78 -31.89 -2.55
N ILE A 422 10.35 -32.25 -3.70
CA ILE A 422 11.08 -33.52 -3.89
C ILE A 422 12.26 -33.59 -2.93
N HIS A 423 13.07 -32.53 -2.89
CA HIS A 423 14.25 -32.48 -2.03
C HIS A 423 13.86 -32.55 -0.55
N HIS A 424 12.87 -31.76 -0.13
CA HIS A 424 12.38 -31.75 1.25
C HIS A 424 11.91 -33.14 1.68
N LEU A 425 11.03 -33.77 0.91
CA LEU A 425 10.53 -35.11 1.23
C LEU A 425 11.66 -36.14 1.24
N SER A 426 12.58 -36.08 0.27
CA SER A 426 13.73 -36.98 0.20
C SER A 426 14.58 -36.94 1.47
N GLN A 427 14.63 -35.78 2.15
CA GLN A 427 15.39 -35.61 3.39
C GLN A 427 14.62 -36.06 4.64
N ILE A 428 13.32 -35.78 4.74
CA ILE A 428 12.55 -36.00 5.98
C ILE A 428 11.75 -37.30 6.01
N GLY A 429 11.57 -37.92 4.84
CA GLY A 429 10.80 -39.15 4.64
C GLY A 429 9.28 -38.93 4.69
N TYR A 430 8.54 -39.95 4.24
CA TYR A 430 7.09 -39.83 4.02
C TYR A 430 6.28 -39.49 5.28
N GLN A 431 6.54 -40.17 6.40
CA GLN A 431 5.73 -40.01 7.61
C GLN A 431 5.87 -38.61 8.22
N THR A 432 7.10 -38.09 8.24
CA THR A 432 7.36 -36.72 8.73
C THR A 432 6.68 -35.70 7.83
N TRP A 433 6.80 -35.86 6.50
CA TRP A 433 6.14 -34.99 5.53
C TRP A 433 4.62 -35.01 5.67
N LEU A 434 4.00 -36.18 5.84
CA LEU A 434 2.55 -36.29 6.10
C LEU A 434 2.15 -35.56 7.39
N ASN A 435 2.91 -35.73 8.46
CA ASN A 435 2.63 -35.05 9.73
C ASN A 435 2.72 -33.53 9.60
N GLU A 436 3.70 -33.02 8.86
CA GLU A 436 3.80 -31.60 8.51
C GLU A 436 2.55 -31.15 7.76
N GLN A 437 2.20 -31.82 6.66
CA GLN A 437 1.03 -31.47 5.85
C GLN A 437 -0.30 -31.51 6.62
N PHE A 438 -0.48 -32.48 7.51
CA PHE A 438 -1.66 -32.56 8.39
C PHE A 438 -1.75 -31.41 9.40
N SER A 439 -0.63 -30.74 9.69
CA SER A 439 -0.57 -29.61 10.61
C SER A 439 -0.74 -28.24 9.94
N ILE A 440 -0.59 -28.16 8.61
CA ILE A 440 -0.75 -26.90 7.88
C ILE A 440 -2.23 -26.50 7.90
N PRO A 441 -2.55 -25.26 8.35
CA PRO A 441 -3.90 -24.72 8.26
C PRO A 441 -4.39 -24.71 6.81
N GLN A 442 -5.70 -24.92 6.63
CA GLN A 442 -6.30 -24.88 5.31
C GLN A 442 -6.15 -23.51 4.65
N THR A 443 -5.80 -23.51 3.36
CA THR A 443 -5.97 -22.34 2.50
C THR A 443 -7.42 -22.25 2.03
N LEU A 444 -8.15 -21.21 2.45
CA LEU A 444 -9.59 -21.03 2.17
C LEU A 444 -9.84 -20.39 0.80
N ARG A 445 -10.86 -20.86 0.09
CA ARG A 445 -11.32 -20.38 -1.22
C ARG A 445 -12.37 -19.30 -1.11
N GLU A 446 -13.31 -19.47 -0.20
CA GLU A 446 -14.46 -18.58 -0.04
C GLU A 446 -14.05 -17.10 0.17
N PRO A 447 -13.06 -16.78 1.03
CA PRO A 447 -12.66 -15.38 1.22
C PRO A 447 -12.05 -14.75 -0.03
N VAL A 448 -11.37 -15.55 -0.87
CA VAL A 448 -10.80 -15.09 -2.15
C VAL A 448 -11.92 -14.77 -3.13
N VAL A 449 -12.92 -15.62 -3.21
CA VAL A 449 -14.10 -15.43 -4.06
C VAL A 449 -14.92 -14.24 -3.59
N GLU A 450 -15.20 -14.11 -2.29
CA GLU A 450 -15.91 -12.96 -1.71
C GLU A 450 -15.18 -11.66 -2.04
N GLN A 451 -13.87 -11.61 -1.83
CA GLN A 451 -13.07 -10.43 -2.13
C GLN A 451 -13.10 -10.07 -3.62
N ALA A 452 -13.03 -11.06 -4.52
CA ALA A 452 -13.11 -10.84 -5.96
C ALA A 452 -14.50 -10.32 -6.39
N LEU A 453 -15.57 -10.85 -5.80
CA LEU A 453 -16.94 -10.37 -6.03
C LEU A 453 -17.08 -8.90 -5.62
N LEU A 454 -16.59 -8.54 -4.44
CA LEU A 454 -16.67 -7.17 -3.92
C LEU A 454 -15.88 -6.16 -4.76
N LEU A 455 -14.74 -6.55 -5.33
CA LEU A 455 -13.88 -5.66 -6.13
C LEU A 455 -14.38 -5.44 -7.55
N ASN A 456 -15.01 -6.45 -8.16
CA ASN A 456 -15.32 -6.45 -9.59
C ASN A 456 -16.81 -6.19 -9.91
N ASN A 457 -17.68 -6.08 -8.92
CA ASN A 457 -19.08 -5.74 -9.11
C ASN A 457 -19.39 -4.29 -8.68
N PRO A 458 -20.37 -3.61 -9.31
CA PRO A 458 -20.74 -2.25 -8.94
C PRO A 458 -21.13 -2.14 -7.45
N SER A 459 -20.67 -1.08 -6.78
CA SER A 459 -21.04 -0.84 -5.39
C SER A 459 -22.54 -0.61 -5.25
N CYS A 460 -23.21 -1.49 -4.51
CA CYS A 460 -24.58 -1.31 -4.08
C CYS A 460 -24.66 -0.28 -2.93
N SER A 461 -25.81 0.40 -2.79
CA SER A 461 -26.07 1.17 -1.57
C SER A 461 -26.12 0.21 -0.37
N ALA A 462 -25.56 0.60 0.78
CA ALA A 462 -25.67 -0.18 2.01
C ALA A 462 -27.15 -0.44 2.43
N SER A 463 -28.08 0.41 2.00
CA SER A 463 -29.52 0.24 2.22
C SER A 463 -30.24 -0.59 1.14
N ASP A 464 -29.59 -0.87 0.00
CA ASP A 464 -30.17 -1.68 -1.06
C ASP A 464 -29.84 -3.15 -0.82
N LEU A 465 -30.63 -3.73 0.07
CA LEU A 465 -30.37 -5.07 0.56
C LEU A 465 -30.57 -6.14 -0.53
N LYS A 466 -31.39 -5.88 -1.56
CA LYS A 466 -31.58 -6.77 -2.70
C LYS A 466 -30.38 -6.75 -3.63
N CYS A 467 -29.84 -5.56 -3.90
CA CYS A 467 -28.60 -5.41 -4.66
C CYS A 467 -27.44 -6.13 -3.95
N ASN A 468 -27.25 -5.88 -2.65
CA ASN A 468 -26.20 -6.54 -1.86
C ASN A 468 -26.37 -8.07 -1.81
N ALA A 469 -27.59 -8.59 -1.67
CA ALA A 469 -27.85 -10.02 -1.74
C ALA A 469 -27.51 -10.58 -3.15
N SER A 470 -27.93 -9.88 -4.21
CA SER A 470 -27.70 -10.32 -5.60
C SER A 470 -26.22 -10.44 -6.00
N LEU A 471 -25.31 -9.83 -5.22
CA LEU A 471 -23.86 -9.96 -5.44
C LEU A 471 -23.34 -11.36 -5.10
N PHE A 472 -23.88 -11.98 -4.03
CA PHE A 472 -23.43 -13.26 -3.50
C PHE A 472 -24.31 -14.42 -3.93
N VAL A 473 -25.61 -14.16 -4.11
CA VAL A 473 -26.60 -15.11 -4.61
C VAL A 473 -27.19 -14.56 -5.92
N GLN A 474 -27.34 -15.38 -6.96
CA GLN A 474 -27.87 -14.95 -8.27
C GLN A 474 -26.92 -14.10 -9.14
N ASN A 475 -25.59 -14.24 -8.95
CA ASN A 475 -24.59 -13.54 -9.77
C ASN A 475 -24.12 -14.39 -10.97
N ASN A 476 -24.55 -14.00 -12.17
CA ASN A 476 -24.29 -14.72 -13.43
C ASN A 476 -22.90 -14.46 -14.06
N GLN A 477 -22.03 -13.66 -13.43
CA GLN A 477 -20.71 -13.27 -13.98
C GLN A 477 -19.50 -13.88 -13.23
N SER A 478 -19.71 -14.88 -12.38
CA SER A 478 -18.82 -15.10 -11.23
C SER A 478 -18.15 -16.47 -11.08
N GLU A 479 -18.46 -17.45 -11.93
CA GLU A 479 -17.78 -18.76 -11.94
C GLU A 479 -16.26 -18.62 -12.09
N ILE A 480 -15.84 -17.60 -12.84
CA ILE A 480 -14.43 -17.30 -13.09
C ILE A 480 -13.64 -16.99 -11.82
N TYR A 481 -14.29 -16.48 -10.77
CA TYR A 481 -13.64 -16.20 -9.49
C TYR A 481 -13.41 -17.46 -8.67
N VAL A 482 -14.36 -18.42 -8.70
CA VAL A 482 -14.20 -19.74 -8.05
C VAL A 482 -13.03 -20.48 -8.68
N GLU A 483 -12.91 -20.38 -10.00
CA GLU A 483 -11.90 -21.06 -10.80
C GLU A 483 -10.52 -20.43 -10.63
N ASN A 484 -10.41 -19.10 -10.70
CA ASN A 484 -9.16 -18.41 -10.42
C ASN A 484 -8.65 -18.75 -9.01
N ALA A 485 -9.54 -18.84 -8.02
CA ALA A 485 -9.18 -19.23 -6.67
C ALA A 485 -8.74 -20.71 -6.59
N PHE A 486 -9.35 -21.61 -7.37
CA PHE A 486 -8.85 -22.98 -7.53
C PHE A 486 -7.42 -23.01 -8.07
N TRP A 487 -7.15 -22.33 -9.19
CA TRP A 487 -5.82 -22.33 -9.81
C TRP A 487 -4.77 -21.68 -8.91
N GLN A 488 -5.12 -20.60 -8.22
CA GLN A 488 -4.24 -19.99 -7.22
C GLN A 488 -3.84 -21.01 -6.15
N GLN A 489 -4.82 -21.71 -5.57
CA GLN A 489 -4.56 -22.67 -4.48
C GLN A 489 -3.80 -23.90 -4.95
N ALA A 490 -4.23 -24.52 -6.05
CA ALA A 490 -3.59 -25.72 -6.59
C ALA A 490 -2.09 -25.47 -6.89
N LEU A 491 -1.74 -24.27 -7.36
CA LEU A 491 -0.38 -23.93 -7.77
C LEU A 491 0.50 -23.32 -6.67
N SER A 492 -0.08 -22.67 -5.65
CA SER A 492 0.70 -21.87 -4.69
C SER A 492 0.43 -22.15 -3.20
N ALA A 493 -0.61 -22.93 -2.87
CA ALA A 493 -0.93 -23.21 -1.47
C ALA A 493 0.09 -24.17 -0.82
N ASN A 494 0.37 -23.95 0.47
CA ASN A 494 1.34 -24.73 1.24
C ASN A 494 0.74 -26.05 1.76
N ASP A 495 -0.59 -26.13 1.91
CA ASP A 495 -1.34 -27.32 2.34
C ASP A 495 -1.64 -28.29 1.17
N ALA A 496 -0.61 -28.60 0.38
CA ALA A 496 -0.74 -29.32 -0.90
C ALA A 496 -1.45 -30.68 -0.77
N LEU A 497 -1.22 -31.43 0.32
CA LEU A 497 -1.93 -32.67 0.59
C LEU A 497 -3.44 -32.44 0.79
N ARG A 498 -3.80 -31.40 1.56
CA ARG A 498 -5.20 -31.07 1.84
C ARG A 498 -5.91 -30.70 0.54
N GLN A 499 -5.29 -29.85 -0.28
CA GLN A 499 -5.84 -29.43 -1.56
C GLN A 499 -6.07 -30.63 -2.50
N ARG A 500 -5.13 -31.59 -2.55
CA ARG A 500 -5.26 -32.78 -3.37
C ARG A 500 -6.35 -33.74 -2.89
N VAL A 501 -6.47 -33.94 -1.59
CA VAL A 501 -7.53 -34.75 -0.96
C VAL A 501 -8.89 -34.07 -1.11
N GLN A 502 -8.97 -32.77 -0.90
CA GLN A 502 -10.16 -31.95 -1.09
C GLN A 502 -10.68 -32.03 -2.53
N TYR A 503 -9.78 -32.01 -3.53
CA TYR A 503 -10.15 -32.29 -4.91
C TYR A 503 -10.74 -33.69 -5.08
N ALA A 504 -10.05 -34.74 -4.60
CA ALA A 504 -10.58 -36.12 -4.66
C ALA A 504 -11.94 -36.28 -3.97
N LEU A 505 -12.16 -35.59 -2.84
CA LEU A 505 -13.45 -35.56 -2.14
C LEU A 505 -14.51 -34.83 -2.96
N SER A 506 -14.17 -33.75 -3.67
CA SER A 506 -15.12 -33.04 -4.55
C SER A 506 -15.59 -33.89 -5.73
N GLU A 507 -14.81 -34.91 -6.11
CA GLU A 507 -15.21 -35.86 -7.14
C GLU A 507 -16.09 -37.00 -6.64
N GLN A 508 -16.08 -37.26 -5.32
CA GLN A 508 -16.96 -38.24 -4.68
C GLN A 508 -18.25 -37.61 -4.15
N PHE A 509 -18.13 -36.47 -3.48
CA PHE A 509 -19.24 -35.66 -2.97
C PHE A 509 -19.53 -34.54 -3.96
N VAL A 510 -20.13 -34.91 -5.09
CA VAL A 510 -20.27 -34.02 -6.24
C VAL A 510 -21.37 -32.97 -6.00
N ILE A 511 -21.02 -31.71 -6.27
CA ILE A 511 -21.98 -30.67 -6.68
C ILE A 511 -21.56 -30.14 -8.05
N SER A 512 -22.42 -29.40 -8.74
CA SER A 512 -22.06 -28.80 -10.02
C SER A 512 -22.61 -27.40 -10.22
N GLY A 513 -21.69 -26.45 -10.43
CA GLY A 513 -21.96 -25.08 -10.84
C GLY A 513 -22.52 -24.95 -12.26
N THR A 514 -22.75 -26.04 -13.01
CA THR A 514 -23.49 -25.99 -14.28
C THR A 514 -24.99 -26.19 -14.11
N THR A 515 -25.44 -26.60 -12.92
CA THR A 515 -26.86 -26.82 -12.65
C THR A 515 -27.56 -25.51 -12.29
N PRO A 516 -28.81 -25.28 -12.75
CA PRO A 516 -29.57 -24.08 -12.39
C PRO A 516 -29.72 -23.85 -10.88
N ALA A 517 -29.64 -24.92 -10.10
CA ALA A 517 -29.72 -24.90 -8.65
C ALA A 517 -28.47 -24.32 -7.96
N VAL A 518 -27.29 -24.37 -8.60
CA VAL A 518 -26.01 -23.96 -8.00
C VAL A 518 -25.32 -22.82 -8.77
N GLN A 519 -25.43 -22.78 -10.10
CA GLN A 519 -24.64 -21.95 -11.05
C GLN A 519 -24.55 -20.42 -10.80
N ASN A 520 -25.33 -19.87 -9.87
CA ASN A 520 -25.29 -18.46 -9.53
C ASN A 520 -24.94 -18.23 -8.04
N MET A 521 -24.28 -19.20 -7.40
CA MET A 521 -23.91 -19.18 -5.98
C MET A 521 -22.40 -19.35 -5.78
N PRO A 522 -21.55 -18.52 -6.41
CA PRO A 522 -20.09 -18.69 -6.42
C PRO A 522 -19.49 -18.75 -5.01
N ARG A 523 -20.04 -17.98 -4.05
CA ARG A 523 -19.59 -17.98 -2.66
C ARG A 523 -19.99 -19.28 -1.94
N GLY A 524 -21.20 -19.77 -2.17
CA GLY A 524 -21.66 -21.07 -1.69
C GLY A 524 -20.88 -22.25 -2.27
N GLU A 525 -20.53 -22.21 -3.56
CA GLU A 525 -19.67 -23.21 -4.21
C GLU A 525 -18.26 -23.23 -3.57
N ALA A 526 -17.68 -22.05 -3.35
CA ALA A 526 -16.39 -21.92 -2.69
C ALA A 526 -16.44 -22.42 -1.24
N ASN A 527 -17.52 -22.11 -0.51
CA ASN A 527 -17.76 -22.60 0.84
C ASN A 527 -17.91 -24.13 0.90
N TYR A 528 -18.64 -24.73 -0.03
CA TYR A 528 -18.76 -26.18 -0.13
C TYR A 528 -17.39 -26.83 -0.35
N TYR A 529 -16.59 -26.26 -1.26
CA TYR A 529 -15.23 -26.75 -1.46
C TYR A 529 -14.43 -26.64 -0.17
N ASP A 530 -14.45 -25.48 0.51
CA ASP A 530 -13.74 -25.28 1.78
C ASP A 530 -14.17 -26.24 2.89
N LEU A 531 -15.45 -26.59 2.96
CA LEU A 531 -15.97 -27.60 3.89
C LEU A 531 -15.30 -28.97 3.68
N LEU A 532 -15.17 -29.41 2.42
CA LEU A 532 -14.45 -30.66 2.11
C LEU A 532 -12.98 -30.60 2.58
N GLY A 533 -12.34 -29.43 2.49
CA GLY A 533 -10.98 -29.21 2.96
C GLY A 533 -10.84 -29.21 4.49
N ALA A 534 -11.84 -28.67 5.19
CA ALA A 534 -11.88 -28.62 6.64
C ALA A 534 -11.98 -30.03 7.23
N ASP A 535 -12.83 -30.86 6.62
CA ASP A 535 -13.07 -32.24 7.05
C ASP A 535 -12.14 -33.28 6.42
N ALA A 536 -11.32 -32.89 5.43
CA ALA A 536 -10.38 -33.78 4.74
C ALA A 536 -9.48 -34.58 5.70
N PHE A 537 -9.14 -34.00 6.86
CA PHE A 537 -8.29 -34.62 7.88
C PHE A 537 -9.04 -34.87 9.21
N GLY A 538 -10.36 -34.80 9.19
CA GLY A 538 -11.23 -35.02 10.34
C GLY A 538 -11.72 -36.46 10.42
N ASN A 539 -13.02 -36.61 10.68
CA ASN A 539 -13.69 -37.90 10.73
C ASN A 539 -14.72 -38.00 9.60
N PHE A 540 -14.78 -39.16 8.91
CA PHE A 540 -15.74 -39.38 7.83
C PHE A 540 -17.20 -39.16 8.26
N ARG A 541 -17.57 -39.48 9.51
CA ARG A 541 -18.93 -39.24 9.99
C ARG A 541 -19.28 -37.75 10.03
N GLN A 542 -18.31 -36.90 10.39
CA GLN A 542 -18.45 -35.44 10.39
C GLN A 542 -18.55 -34.92 8.96
N LEU A 543 -17.63 -35.35 8.08
CA LEU A 543 -17.67 -35.04 6.64
C LEU A 543 -19.03 -35.34 6.02
N LEU A 544 -19.57 -36.53 6.29
CA LEU A 544 -20.88 -36.92 5.77
C LEU A 544 -21.98 -35.98 6.25
N GLN A 545 -21.98 -35.57 7.52
CA GLN A 545 -22.97 -34.63 8.07
C GLN A 545 -22.89 -33.26 7.43
N ASP A 546 -21.67 -32.74 7.31
CA ASP A 546 -21.45 -31.39 6.86
C ASP A 546 -21.74 -31.29 5.35
N VAL A 547 -21.44 -32.33 4.58
CA VAL A 547 -21.93 -32.49 3.20
C VAL A 547 -23.46 -32.55 3.16
N THR A 548 -24.11 -33.38 4.00
CA THR A 548 -25.58 -33.50 4.04
C THR A 548 -26.28 -32.16 4.31
N LEU A 549 -25.74 -31.37 5.23
CA LEU A 549 -26.35 -30.12 5.66
C LEU A 549 -25.87 -28.91 4.86
N ASN A 550 -24.93 -29.05 3.92
CA ASN A 550 -24.50 -27.91 3.11
C ASN A 550 -25.61 -27.51 2.11
N PRO A 551 -25.94 -26.20 2.01
CA PRO A 551 -27.01 -25.73 1.13
C PRO A 551 -26.76 -25.99 -0.36
N MET A 552 -25.51 -26.06 -0.83
CA MET A 552 -25.23 -26.37 -2.24
C MET A 552 -25.54 -27.85 -2.55
N MET A 553 -25.16 -28.76 -1.65
CA MET A 553 -25.52 -30.18 -1.75
C MET A 553 -27.04 -30.37 -1.65
N GLY A 554 -27.67 -29.67 -0.70
CA GLY A 554 -29.11 -29.71 -0.51
C GLY A 554 -29.89 -29.25 -1.75
N GLN A 555 -29.39 -28.23 -2.46
CA GLN A 555 -29.96 -27.80 -3.74
C GLN A 555 -29.66 -28.78 -4.88
N PHE A 556 -28.42 -29.26 -4.99
CA PHE A 556 -27.99 -30.14 -6.07
C PHE A 556 -28.75 -31.48 -6.08
N LEU A 557 -29.05 -32.03 -4.90
CA LEU A 557 -29.74 -33.31 -4.73
C LEU A 557 -31.15 -33.18 -4.12
N SER A 558 -31.74 -32.00 -4.20
CA SER A 558 -33.13 -31.71 -3.80
C SER A 558 -33.52 -32.11 -2.36
N MET A 559 -32.57 -32.10 -1.43
CA MET A 559 -32.88 -32.18 0.01
C MET A 559 -33.37 -30.84 0.58
N LEU A 560 -32.84 -29.73 0.06
CA LEU A 560 -33.26 -28.40 0.49
C LEU A 560 -34.74 -28.20 0.16
N GLN A 561 -35.53 -27.82 1.16
CA GLN A 561 -36.98 -27.68 1.08
C GLN A 561 -37.74 -28.99 0.77
N ASN A 562 -37.14 -30.17 1.02
CA ASN A 562 -37.87 -31.44 0.97
C ASN A 562 -38.94 -31.46 2.09
N ASP A 563 -40.21 -31.33 1.72
CA ASP A 563 -41.31 -31.28 2.67
C ASP A 563 -41.79 -32.68 3.03
N LYS A 564 -42.43 -32.81 4.20
CA LYS A 564 -43.10 -34.04 4.59
C LYS A 564 -44.20 -34.39 3.58
N GLY A 565 -44.41 -35.70 3.43
CA GLY A 565 -45.48 -36.22 2.59
C GLY A 565 -46.87 -35.76 3.05
N ASN A 566 -47.81 -35.73 2.11
CA ASN A 566 -49.23 -35.55 2.34
C ASN A 566 -50.04 -36.50 1.45
N ALA A 567 -51.37 -36.38 1.43
CA ALA A 567 -52.24 -37.28 0.66
C ALA A 567 -51.97 -37.34 -0.86
N ASN A 568 -51.24 -36.37 -1.43
CA ASN A 568 -50.99 -36.26 -2.86
C ASN A 568 -49.51 -36.19 -3.24
N THR A 569 -48.60 -36.12 -2.27
CA THR A 569 -47.16 -35.97 -2.52
C THR A 569 -46.36 -36.76 -1.50
N ASP A 570 -45.40 -37.53 -1.97
CA ASP A 570 -44.39 -38.18 -1.14
C ASP A 570 -43.16 -37.26 -0.96
N PRO A 571 -42.35 -37.45 0.09
CA PRO A 571 -41.04 -36.81 0.21
C PRO A 571 -40.14 -37.09 -1.00
N ASP A 572 -39.27 -36.14 -1.35
CA ASP A 572 -38.26 -36.32 -2.38
C ASP A 572 -37.25 -37.40 -1.95
N GLU A 573 -37.04 -38.39 -2.82
CA GLU A 573 -36.19 -39.56 -2.60
C GLU A 573 -34.73 -39.37 -3.09
N ASN A 574 -34.44 -38.29 -3.82
CA ASN A 574 -33.19 -38.13 -4.56
C ASN A 574 -31.97 -38.16 -3.63
N TYR A 575 -31.90 -37.26 -2.63
CA TYR A 575 -30.80 -37.27 -1.67
C TYR A 575 -30.70 -38.59 -0.90
N ALA A 576 -31.82 -39.19 -0.52
CA ALA A 576 -31.85 -40.48 0.18
C ALA A 576 -31.22 -41.61 -0.64
N ARG A 577 -31.46 -41.61 -1.97
CA ARG A 577 -30.87 -42.56 -2.90
C ARG A 577 -29.38 -42.31 -3.08
N GLU A 578 -28.99 -41.07 -3.35
CA GLU A 578 -27.61 -40.73 -3.69
C GLU A 578 -26.66 -40.80 -2.48
N VAL A 579 -27.12 -40.45 -1.27
CA VAL A 579 -26.29 -40.60 -0.06
C VAL A 579 -25.96 -42.06 0.22
N MET A 580 -26.87 -42.99 -0.09
CA MET A 580 -26.61 -44.43 -0.02
C MET A 580 -25.74 -44.91 -1.19
N GLN A 581 -26.13 -44.58 -2.41
CA GLN A 581 -25.57 -45.14 -3.64
C GLN A 581 -24.19 -44.59 -3.99
N LEU A 582 -24.00 -43.27 -3.89
CA LEU A 582 -22.79 -42.60 -4.37
C LEU A 582 -21.80 -42.35 -3.24
N PHE A 583 -22.29 -41.99 -2.04
CA PHE A 583 -21.43 -41.45 -0.99
C PHE A 583 -21.05 -42.46 0.09
N THR A 584 -21.85 -43.50 0.32
CA THR A 584 -21.64 -44.38 1.50
C THR A 584 -21.58 -45.88 1.18
N ILE A 585 -22.68 -46.50 0.76
CA ILE A 585 -22.80 -47.97 0.79
C ILE A 585 -22.78 -48.61 -0.60
N GLY A 586 -22.96 -47.84 -1.67
CA GLY A 586 -22.96 -48.37 -3.03
C GLY A 586 -24.22 -49.20 -3.34
N LEU A 587 -24.28 -49.77 -4.55
CA LEU A 587 -25.40 -50.60 -5.02
C LEU A 587 -25.41 -52.02 -4.47
N TYR A 588 -24.24 -52.58 -4.14
CA TYR A 588 -24.06 -53.99 -3.84
C TYR A 588 -23.23 -54.20 -2.59
N GLN A 589 -23.56 -55.24 -1.81
CA GLN A 589 -22.84 -55.59 -0.60
C GLN A 589 -21.42 -55.99 -0.93
N LEU A 590 -20.48 -55.57 -0.08
CA LEU A 590 -19.06 -55.81 -0.27
C LEU A 590 -18.52 -56.75 0.82
N ASN A 591 -17.51 -57.52 0.45
CA ASN A 591 -16.55 -58.10 1.38
C ASN A 591 -15.60 -57.00 1.87
N ASP A 592 -14.87 -57.29 2.95
CA ASP A 592 -13.92 -56.34 3.54
C ASP A 592 -12.83 -55.89 2.56
N ASP A 593 -12.49 -56.75 1.60
CA ASP A 593 -11.52 -56.50 0.53
C ASP A 593 -12.12 -55.72 -0.66
N GLY A 594 -13.38 -55.27 -0.57
CA GLY A 594 -14.05 -54.49 -1.61
C GLY A 594 -14.59 -55.32 -2.79
N THR A 595 -14.44 -56.64 -2.78
CA THR A 595 -15.10 -57.51 -3.76
C THR A 595 -16.60 -57.64 -3.47
N GLN A 596 -17.41 -57.86 -4.50
CA GLN A 596 -18.85 -58.00 -4.34
C GLN A 596 -19.19 -59.31 -3.62
N LYS A 597 -20.13 -59.25 -2.66
CA LYS A 597 -20.78 -60.43 -2.11
C LYS A 597 -21.79 -60.96 -3.12
N LEU A 598 -21.70 -62.26 -3.38
CA LEU A 598 -22.57 -62.96 -4.31
C LEU A 598 -23.55 -63.85 -3.55
N ASP A 599 -24.78 -63.95 -4.05
CA ASP A 599 -25.77 -64.89 -3.55
C ASP A 599 -25.44 -66.34 -3.98
N SER A 600 -26.31 -67.29 -3.64
CA SER A 600 -26.13 -68.70 -4.04
C SER A 600 -26.17 -68.94 -5.56
N ASN A 601 -26.64 -67.97 -6.34
CA ASN A 601 -26.71 -68.02 -7.81
C ASN A 601 -25.52 -67.31 -8.48
N GLY A 602 -24.59 -66.75 -7.69
CA GLY A 602 -23.46 -65.99 -8.20
C GLY A 602 -23.80 -64.55 -8.61
N LEU A 603 -24.94 -64.00 -8.18
CA LEU A 603 -25.37 -62.63 -8.47
C LEU A 603 -25.00 -61.67 -7.32
N PRO A 604 -24.59 -60.43 -7.61
CA PRO A 604 -24.32 -59.43 -6.58
C PRO A 604 -25.55 -59.15 -5.70
N ILE A 605 -25.35 -59.11 -4.38
CA ILE A 605 -26.41 -58.85 -3.40
C ILE A 605 -26.65 -57.34 -3.25
N PRO A 606 -27.86 -56.80 -3.46
CA PRO A 606 -28.13 -55.37 -3.24
C PRO A 606 -27.91 -54.93 -1.78
N THR A 607 -27.46 -53.70 -1.58
CA THR A 607 -27.27 -53.06 -0.26
C THR A 607 -28.56 -52.52 0.36
N TYR A 608 -29.47 -52.04 -0.49
CA TYR A 608 -30.75 -51.44 -0.08
C TYR A 608 -31.84 -51.75 -1.11
N THR A 609 -33.09 -51.50 -0.71
CA THR A 609 -34.30 -51.64 -1.51
C THR A 609 -34.98 -50.28 -1.66
N ASN A 610 -36.03 -50.18 -2.48
CA ASN A 610 -36.79 -48.93 -2.57
C ASN A 610 -37.49 -48.54 -1.26
N ASN A 611 -37.83 -49.52 -0.40
CA ASN A 611 -38.43 -49.23 0.90
C ASN A 611 -37.44 -48.47 1.80
N ASP A 612 -36.15 -48.83 1.75
CA ASP A 612 -35.10 -48.12 2.49
C ASP A 612 -34.97 -46.67 1.99
N VAL A 613 -35.06 -46.45 0.67
CA VAL A 613 -35.04 -45.10 0.09
C VAL A 613 -36.24 -44.29 0.59
N MET A 614 -37.45 -44.84 0.55
CA MET A 614 -38.66 -44.17 1.02
C MET A 614 -38.60 -43.86 2.52
N GLY A 615 -38.09 -44.78 3.35
CA GLY A 615 -37.93 -44.57 4.78
C GLY A 615 -36.92 -43.47 5.09
N LEU A 616 -35.78 -43.48 4.38
CA LEU A 616 -34.73 -42.48 4.56
C LEU A 616 -35.12 -41.11 3.97
N ALA A 617 -35.91 -41.07 2.90
CA ALA A 617 -36.48 -39.83 2.35
C ALA A 617 -37.28 -39.06 3.39
N LYS A 618 -38.07 -39.75 4.23
CA LYS A 618 -38.79 -39.14 5.36
C LYS A 618 -37.85 -38.52 6.39
N VAL A 619 -36.66 -39.10 6.61
CA VAL A 619 -35.65 -38.54 7.53
C VAL A 619 -35.15 -37.19 7.02
N PHE A 620 -34.93 -37.07 5.72
CA PHE A 620 -34.37 -35.86 5.11
C PHE A 620 -35.39 -34.75 4.83
N THR A 621 -36.62 -34.88 5.32
CA THR A 621 -37.64 -33.81 5.25
C THR A 621 -37.39 -32.73 6.29
N GLY A 622 -37.84 -31.50 6.01
CA GLY A 622 -37.82 -30.41 6.99
C GLY A 622 -36.46 -29.74 7.15
N PHE A 623 -35.59 -29.74 6.13
CA PHE A 623 -34.35 -28.95 6.12
C PHE A 623 -34.40 -27.87 5.03
N SER A 624 -34.04 -26.64 5.38
CA SER A 624 -33.99 -25.51 4.43
C SER A 624 -32.94 -24.48 4.88
N TRP A 625 -32.86 -23.35 4.18
CA TRP A 625 -31.97 -22.23 4.48
C TRP A 625 -31.94 -21.88 5.96
N ASN A 626 -30.74 -21.64 6.47
CA ASN A 626 -30.55 -21.22 7.85
C ASN A 626 -30.89 -19.73 7.99
N VAL A 627 -32.04 -19.46 8.61
CA VAL A 627 -32.45 -18.12 9.00
C VAL A 627 -32.42 -18.08 10.54
N PRO A 628 -31.31 -17.63 11.15
CA PRO A 628 -31.08 -17.79 12.58
C PRO A 628 -32.26 -17.30 13.43
N GLY A 629 -32.81 -18.20 14.25
CA GLY A 629 -33.92 -17.91 15.16
C GLY A 629 -35.30 -17.85 14.52
N ASN A 630 -35.45 -18.21 13.24
CA ASN A 630 -36.74 -18.18 12.53
C ASN A 630 -37.04 -19.50 11.80
N THR A 631 -38.05 -20.23 12.27
CA THR A 631 -38.52 -21.48 11.67
C THR A 631 -39.95 -21.38 11.12
N SER A 632 -40.39 -20.19 10.72
CA SER A 632 -41.72 -19.97 10.13
C SER A 632 -41.82 -20.51 8.71
N ASP A 633 -43.04 -20.81 8.23
CA ASP A 633 -43.30 -21.23 6.83
C ASP A 633 -42.76 -20.21 5.81
N THR A 634 -42.71 -18.93 6.19
CA THR A 634 -42.15 -17.89 5.32
C THR A 634 -40.63 -17.97 5.22
N ALA A 635 -39.93 -18.33 6.31
CA ALA A 635 -38.49 -18.60 6.28
C ALA A 635 -38.18 -19.94 5.57
N TRP A 636 -39.05 -20.94 5.73
CA TRP A 636 -38.96 -22.21 5.01
C TRP A 636 -38.92 -22.02 3.50
N SER A 637 -39.89 -21.27 2.94
CA SER A 637 -40.10 -21.16 1.49
C SER A 637 -39.25 -20.11 0.79
N ASN A 638 -38.71 -19.11 1.49
CA ASN A 638 -37.98 -18.00 0.86
C ASN A 638 -36.48 -18.11 1.12
N CYS A 639 -35.68 -18.46 0.11
CA CYS A 639 -34.27 -18.07 0.14
C CYS A 639 -34.15 -16.56 0.03
N CYS A 640 -33.14 -16.00 0.71
CA CYS A 640 -32.43 -14.80 0.28
C CYS A 640 -33.24 -13.47 0.27
N ILE A 641 -34.52 -13.48 0.66
CA ILE A 641 -35.42 -12.30 0.65
C ILE A 641 -35.47 -11.59 2.03
N TYR A 642 -35.00 -12.23 3.10
CA TYR A 642 -35.03 -11.67 4.46
C TYR A 642 -33.71 -11.03 4.84
N VAL A 643 -33.66 -9.73 4.58
CA VAL A 643 -32.49 -8.88 4.70
C VAL A 643 -32.38 -8.23 6.08
N GLY A 644 -31.37 -8.67 6.83
CA GLY A 644 -30.84 -8.04 8.03
C GLY A 644 -29.31 -7.97 7.97
N THR A 645 -28.65 -7.45 9.01
CA THR A 645 -27.17 -7.37 9.07
C THR A 645 -26.57 -8.78 9.18
N GLY A 646 -26.18 -9.40 8.06
CA GLY A 646 -25.45 -10.67 8.09
C GLY A 646 -25.57 -11.61 6.88
N TYR A 647 -25.66 -11.10 5.63
CA TYR A 647 -25.62 -11.91 4.39
C TYR A 647 -24.76 -13.18 4.53
N GLY A 648 -25.30 -14.39 4.31
CA GLY A 648 -24.50 -15.60 4.59
C GLY A 648 -25.20 -16.96 4.59
N GLU A 649 -26.47 -17.07 4.19
CA GLU A 649 -27.22 -18.34 4.27
C GLU A 649 -26.65 -19.45 3.38
N ASP A 650 -25.97 -19.07 2.30
CA ASP A 650 -25.15 -19.93 1.43
C ASP A 650 -23.88 -20.47 2.10
N LEU A 651 -23.50 -19.93 3.26
CA LEU A 651 -22.31 -20.32 4.04
C LEU A 651 -22.69 -21.07 5.33
N LEU A 652 -23.97 -21.12 5.66
CA LEU A 652 -24.48 -21.77 6.87
C LEU A 652 -25.04 -23.14 6.54
N GLN A 653 -24.81 -24.09 7.44
CA GLN A 653 -25.50 -25.39 7.39
C GLN A 653 -27.02 -25.16 7.41
N MET A 654 -27.74 -25.87 6.54
CA MET A 654 -29.19 -25.91 6.52
C MET A 654 -29.74 -26.15 7.92
N GLN A 655 -30.81 -25.43 8.27
CA GLN A 655 -31.46 -25.58 9.56
C GLN A 655 -32.71 -26.45 9.45
N ALA A 656 -33.07 -27.04 10.57
CA ALA A 656 -34.27 -27.83 10.70
C ALA A 656 -35.53 -26.96 10.88
N TYR A 657 -36.62 -27.36 10.23
CA TYR A 657 -37.96 -26.78 10.28
C TYR A 657 -38.95 -27.87 10.71
N PRO A 658 -39.22 -28.01 12.02
CA PRO A 658 -40.03 -29.13 12.52
C PRO A 658 -41.45 -29.20 11.90
N GLY A 659 -42.04 -28.07 11.52
CA GLY A 659 -43.34 -28.02 10.83
C GLY A 659 -43.39 -28.77 9.50
N HIS A 660 -42.25 -28.94 8.84
CA HIS A 660 -42.08 -29.57 7.53
C HIS A 660 -41.43 -30.95 7.61
N HIS A 661 -41.17 -31.46 8.81
CA HIS A 661 -40.55 -32.78 9.00
C HIS A 661 -41.61 -33.88 9.18
N SER A 662 -41.37 -35.04 8.57
CA SER A 662 -42.25 -36.20 8.65
C SER A 662 -42.28 -36.80 10.06
N THR A 663 -43.47 -37.02 10.60
CA THR A 663 -43.68 -37.68 11.89
C THR A 663 -44.09 -39.14 11.75
N GLU A 664 -44.15 -39.64 10.52
CA GLU A 664 -44.44 -41.04 10.24
C GLU A 664 -43.28 -41.95 10.65
N GLU A 665 -43.57 -43.25 10.72
CA GLU A 665 -42.56 -44.28 10.85
C GLU A 665 -41.58 -44.24 9.66
N LYS A 666 -40.29 -44.44 9.97
CA LYS A 666 -39.19 -44.44 9.03
C LYS A 666 -38.43 -45.75 9.19
N ASP A 667 -38.44 -46.59 8.17
CA ASP A 667 -37.79 -47.90 8.18
C ASP A 667 -36.74 -47.95 7.07
N PHE A 668 -35.47 -48.15 7.43
CA PHE A 668 -34.35 -48.16 6.49
C PHE A 668 -33.17 -48.95 7.06
N LEU A 669 -32.50 -49.74 6.23
CA LEU A 669 -31.26 -50.46 6.53
C LEU A 669 -31.33 -51.29 7.83
N GLY A 670 -32.52 -51.83 8.14
CA GLY A 670 -32.79 -52.60 9.36
C GLY A 670 -32.96 -51.75 10.64
N VAL A 671 -33.06 -50.43 10.51
CA VAL A 671 -33.36 -49.48 11.58
C VAL A 671 -34.76 -48.92 11.39
N THR A 672 -35.56 -48.95 12.45
CA THR A 672 -36.90 -48.36 12.47
C THR A 672 -36.94 -47.20 13.48
N ILE A 673 -37.27 -46.01 13.00
CA ILE A 673 -37.63 -44.85 13.81
C ILE A 673 -39.17 -44.84 13.92
N PRO A 674 -39.75 -45.08 15.11
CA PRO A 674 -41.20 -45.14 15.28
C PRO A 674 -41.90 -43.83 14.93
N ALA A 675 -43.15 -43.92 14.49
CA ALA A 675 -44.00 -42.74 14.33
C ALA A 675 -44.09 -41.95 15.66
N SER A 676 -44.04 -40.63 15.55
CA SER A 676 -44.01 -39.71 16.69
C SER A 676 -45.15 -38.69 16.60
N GLY A 677 -45.59 -38.15 17.75
CA GLY A 677 -46.47 -36.99 17.79
C GLY A 677 -45.73 -35.64 17.67
N SER A 678 -44.40 -35.66 17.77
CA SER A 678 -43.54 -34.47 17.71
C SER A 678 -42.43 -34.67 16.68
N PRO A 679 -42.26 -33.76 15.71
CA PRO A 679 -41.17 -33.82 14.75
C PRO A 679 -39.80 -33.61 15.44
N ASP A 680 -38.81 -34.45 15.11
CA ASP A 680 -37.41 -34.35 15.54
C ASP A 680 -36.43 -34.54 14.36
N PRO A 681 -36.39 -33.58 13.43
CA PRO A 681 -35.54 -33.66 12.24
C PRO A 681 -34.05 -33.93 12.53
N ASN A 682 -33.49 -33.28 13.56
CA ASN A 682 -32.07 -33.43 13.90
C ASN A 682 -31.79 -34.79 14.55
N GLY A 683 -32.69 -35.30 15.40
CA GLY A 683 -32.58 -36.63 15.98
C GLY A 683 -32.63 -37.72 14.92
N ASP A 684 -33.59 -37.63 14.01
CA ASP A 684 -33.76 -38.60 12.92
C ASP A 684 -32.57 -38.57 11.96
N LEU A 685 -32.08 -37.37 11.59
CA LEU A 685 -30.88 -37.20 10.77
C LEU A 685 -29.66 -37.87 11.44
N LYS A 686 -29.48 -37.67 12.75
CA LYS A 686 -28.38 -38.30 13.48
C LYS A 686 -28.45 -39.83 13.39
N ILE A 687 -29.63 -40.42 13.59
CA ILE A 687 -29.82 -41.88 13.49
C ILE A 687 -29.50 -42.37 12.08
N ALA A 688 -29.98 -41.69 11.05
CA ALA A 688 -29.71 -42.04 9.65
C ALA A 688 -28.21 -42.02 9.32
N LEU A 689 -27.53 -40.92 9.61
CA LEU A 689 -26.11 -40.78 9.29
C LEU A 689 -25.22 -41.71 10.14
N ASP A 690 -25.58 -41.98 11.39
CA ASP A 690 -24.89 -42.98 12.22
C ASP A 690 -25.09 -44.40 11.68
N THR A 691 -26.28 -44.71 11.15
CA THR A 691 -26.58 -46.00 10.52
C THR A 691 -25.75 -46.18 9.26
N LEU A 692 -25.68 -45.16 8.40
CA LEU A 692 -24.85 -45.18 7.19
C LEU A 692 -23.37 -45.34 7.55
N PHE A 693 -22.83 -44.53 8.46
CA PHE A 693 -21.43 -44.59 8.88
C PHE A 693 -21.01 -45.95 9.46
N ASN A 694 -21.91 -46.61 10.18
CA ASN A 694 -21.68 -47.93 10.77
C ASN A 694 -21.98 -49.08 9.80
N HIS A 695 -22.49 -48.80 8.60
CA HIS A 695 -22.80 -49.84 7.63
C HIS A 695 -21.51 -50.57 7.17
N PRO A 696 -21.52 -51.92 7.07
CA PRO A 696 -20.33 -52.71 6.77
C PRO A 696 -19.65 -52.38 5.44
N ASN A 697 -20.39 -51.87 4.44
CA ASN A 697 -19.82 -51.50 3.14
C ASN A 697 -18.96 -50.23 3.18
N VAL A 698 -19.26 -49.25 4.04
CA VAL A 698 -18.65 -47.91 3.96
C VAL A 698 -17.12 -47.95 3.92
N PRO A 699 -16.42 -48.72 4.79
CA PRO A 699 -14.96 -48.77 4.78
C PRO A 699 -14.39 -49.14 3.41
N SER A 700 -14.87 -50.22 2.79
CA SER A 700 -14.32 -50.71 1.53
C SER A 700 -14.81 -49.90 0.33
N PHE A 701 -16.06 -49.44 0.35
CA PHE A 701 -16.64 -48.62 -0.71
C PHE A 701 -15.91 -47.28 -0.83
N PHE A 702 -15.79 -46.55 0.28
CA PHE A 702 -15.14 -45.24 0.31
C PHE A 702 -13.63 -45.36 0.04
N SER A 703 -12.95 -46.32 0.70
CA SER A 703 -11.50 -46.50 0.50
C SER A 703 -11.16 -46.80 -0.95
N ARG A 704 -11.93 -47.66 -1.63
CA ARG A 704 -11.69 -47.98 -3.04
C ARG A 704 -11.75 -46.73 -3.92
N GLN A 705 -12.79 -45.91 -3.79
CA GLN A 705 -12.92 -44.69 -4.58
C GLN A 705 -11.78 -43.71 -4.28
N LEU A 706 -11.44 -43.50 -3.01
CA LEU A 706 -10.36 -42.59 -2.65
C LEU A 706 -8.99 -43.06 -3.17
N ILE A 707 -8.73 -44.37 -3.19
CA ILE A 707 -7.54 -44.94 -3.84
C ILE A 707 -7.56 -44.68 -5.35
N GLN A 708 -8.71 -44.82 -6.02
CA GLN A 708 -8.86 -44.54 -7.46
C GLN A 708 -8.56 -43.08 -7.81
N HIS A 709 -8.97 -42.14 -6.96
CA HIS A 709 -8.69 -40.74 -7.19
C HIS A 709 -7.24 -40.36 -6.88
N LEU A 710 -6.55 -41.03 -5.95
CA LEU A 710 -5.21 -40.65 -5.50
C LEU A 710 -4.06 -41.45 -6.13
N VAL A 711 -4.23 -42.76 -6.37
CA VAL A 711 -3.11 -43.69 -6.63
C VAL A 711 -3.31 -44.52 -7.89
N THR A 712 -4.34 -45.37 -7.96
CA THR A 712 -4.51 -46.34 -9.07
C THR A 712 -5.98 -46.65 -9.34
N SER A 713 -6.35 -46.80 -10.61
CA SER A 713 -7.74 -47.11 -11.00
C SER A 713 -8.17 -48.53 -10.57
N ASN A 714 -7.22 -49.44 -10.36
CA ASN A 714 -7.47 -50.87 -10.12
C ASN A 714 -6.72 -51.39 -8.88
N PRO A 715 -7.00 -50.88 -7.67
CA PRO A 715 -6.34 -51.38 -6.47
C PRO A 715 -6.68 -52.85 -6.21
N SER A 716 -5.71 -53.63 -5.77
CA SER A 716 -5.98 -55.03 -5.40
C SER A 716 -6.98 -55.13 -4.24
N PRO A 717 -7.72 -56.25 -4.13
CA PRO A 717 -8.57 -56.50 -2.97
C PRO A 717 -7.80 -56.42 -1.63
N ALA A 718 -6.54 -56.85 -1.62
CA ALA A 718 -5.70 -56.79 -0.43
C ALA A 718 -5.40 -55.34 -0.01
N TYR A 719 -5.17 -54.44 -0.97
CA TYR A 719 -4.97 -53.02 -0.70
C TYR A 719 -6.24 -52.38 -0.14
N VAL A 720 -7.39 -52.58 -0.82
CA VAL A 720 -8.68 -52.08 -0.30
C VAL A 720 -8.97 -52.62 1.10
N GLY A 721 -8.72 -53.91 1.34
CA GLY A 721 -8.92 -54.54 2.66
C GLY A 721 -8.07 -53.95 3.77
N ARG A 722 -6.79 -53.60 3.51
CA ARG A 722 -5.92 -52.95 4.49
C ARG A 722 -6.40 -51.55 4.85
N VAL A 723 -6.75 -50.74 3.85
CA VAL A 723 -7.26 -49.38 4.08
C VAL A 723 -8.64 -49.43 4.76
N ALA A 724 -9.51 -50.35 4.37
CA ALA A 724 -10.80 -50.57 5.01
C ALA A 724 -10.66 -50.98 6.49
N ALA A 725 -9.63 -51.77 6.84
CA ALA A 725 -9.31 -52.09 8.23
C ALA A 725 -8.92 -50.84 9.03
N VAL A 726 -8.09 -49.96 8.46
CA VAL A 726 -7.72 -48.66 9.08
C VAL A 726 -8.92 -47.73 9.21
N PHE A 727 -9.82 -47.70 8.22
CA PHE A 727 -11.07 -46.96 8.35
C PHE A 727 -11.91 -47.52 9.51
N LYS A 728 -11.95 -48.84 9.70
CA LYS A 728 -12.69 -49.46 10.81
C LYS A 728 -12.11 -49.07 12.17
N ASP A 729 -10.78 -49.04 12.27
CA ASP A 729 -10.04 -48.69 13.47
C ASP A 729 -8.64 -48.18 13.08
N ASN A 730 -8.33 -46.94 13.43
CA ASN A 730 -7.02 -46.32 13.19
C ASN A 730 -5.88 -46.87 14.07
N GLY A 731 -6.13 -47.93 14.84
CA GLY A 731 -5.21 -48.50 15.83
C GLY A 731 -5.36 -47.88 17.22
N GLN A 732 -6.27 -46.92 17.40
CA GLN A 732 -6.62 -46.28 18.68
C GLN A 732 -8.12 -46.41 19.00
N GLY A 733 -8.85 -47.27 18.28
CA GLY A 733 -10.29 -47.47 18.43
C GLY A 733 -11.14 -46.39 17.75
N VAL A 734 -10.57 -45.54 16.90
CA VAL A 734 -11.31 -44.49 16.19
C VAL A 734 -11.64 -44.96 14.77
N ARG A 735 -12.94 -45.11 14.50
CA ARG A 735 -13.48 -45.40 13.18
C ARG A 735 -13.53 -44.12 12.33
N GLY A 736 -13.18 -44.20 11.06
CA GLY A 736 -13.34 -43.13 10.09
C GLY A 736 -12.35 -41.97 10.24
N ASP A 737 -11.22 -42.18 10.91
CA ASP A 737 -10.13 -41.19 10.99
C ASP A 737 -9.49 -40.99 9.62
N MET A 738 -9.76 -39.83 9.01
CA MET A 738 -9.34 -39.56 7.64
C MET A 738 -7.83 -39.41 7.49
N LYS A 739 -7.10 -38.94 8.52
CA LYS A 739 -5.62 -38.88 8.46
C LYS A 739 -5.02 -40.28 8.37
N ALA A 740 -5.55 -41.20 9.18
CA ALA A 740 -5.10 -42.59 9.18
C ALA A 740 -5.42 -43.28 7.84
N VAL A 741 -6.63 -43.07 7.30
CA VAL A 741 -7.04 -43.60 5.99
C VAL A 741 -6.16 -43.07 4.86
N ILE A 742 -5.92 -41.76 4.79
CA ILE A 742 -5.06 -41.14 3.77
C ILE A 742 -3.62 -41.65 3.88
N THR A 743 -3.10 -41.78 5.10
CA THR A 743 -1.76 -42.35 5.35
C THR A 743 -1.69 -43.80 4.86
N ALA A 744 -2.70 -44.61 5.17
CA ALA A 744 -2.77 -46.01 4.76
C ALA A 744 -2.86 -46.16 3.24
N ILE A 745 -3.53 -45.23 2.54
CA ILE A 745 -3.55 -45.18 1.07
C ILE A 745 -2.14 -44.83 0.56
N LEU A 746 -1.61 -43.67 0.93
CA LEU A 746 -0.38 -43.16 0.30
C LEU A 746 0.87 -43.95 0.67
N LEU A 747 0.87 -44.72 1.77
CA LEU A 747 2.00 -45.54 2.21
C LEU A 747 1.78 -47.05 2.03
N ASP A 748 0.70 -47.47 1.38
CA ASP A 748 0.49 -48.88 1.12
C ASP A 748 1.64 -49.47 0.29
N PRO A 749 2.07 -50.73 0.54
CA PRO A 749 3.09 -51.38 -0.27
C PRO A 749 2.79 -51.36 -1.78
N GLU A 750 1.53 -51.50 -2.19
CA GLU A 750 1.12 -51.43 -3.60
C GLU A 750 1.25 -50.01 -4.18
N ALA A 751 1.28 -48.97 -3.36
CA ALA A 751 1.54 -47.60 -3.81
C ALA A 751 3.04 -47.26 -3.85
N ARG A 752 3.87 -47.93 -3.06
CA ARG A 752 5.29 -47.55 -2.81
C ARG A 752 6.32 -48.52 -3.39
N ASP A 753 5.97 -49.77 -3.68
CA ASP A 753 6.90 -50.75 -4.26
C ASP A 753 7.08 -50.55 -5.78
N THR A 754 7.88 -49.54 -6.13
CA THR A 754 8.21 -49.20 -7.52
C THR A 754 8.76 -50.38 -8.34
N ALA A 755 9.46 -51.32 -7.70
CA ALA A 755 10.05 -52.48 -8.39
C ALA A 755 8.99 -53.48 -8.86
N THR A 756 7.96 -53.71 -8.04
CA THR A 756 6.83 -54.58 -8.40
C THR A 756 5.90 -53.87 -9.38
N ASP A 757 5.58 -52.60 -9.11
CA ASP A 757 4.58 -51.81 -9.85
C ASP A 757 5.01 -51.52 -11.30
N ALA A 758 6.26 -51.09 -11.52
CA ALA A 758 6.77 -50.76 -12.84
C ALA A 758 6.82 -51.97 -13.80
N SER A 759 6.78 -53.19 -13.25
CA SER A 759 6.72 -54.44 -14.02
C SER A 759 5.30 -54.92 -14.29
N ASN A 760 4.29 -54.36 -13.60
CA ASN A 760 2.90 -54.74 -13.75
C ASN A 760 2.19 -53.84 -14.78
N PRO A 761 1.90 -54.33 -16.00
CA PRO A 761 1.26 -53.53 -17.04
C PRO A 761 -0.20 -53.17 -16.74
N GLN A 762 -0.77 -53.69 -15.64
CA GLN A 762 -2.15 -53.44 -15.20
C GLN A 762 -2.26 -52.42 -14.07
N TYR A 763 -1.13 -51.95 -13.53
CA TYR A 763 -1.09 -51.05 -12.39
C TYR A 763 -1.00 -49.57 -12.82
N GLY A 764 -1.51 -48.68 -11.97
CA GLY A 764 -1.55 -47.23 -12.20
C GLY A 764 -2.94 -46.70 -12.55
N LYS A 765 -3.01 -45.44 -12.98
CA LYS A 765 -4.23 -44.78 -13.50
C LYS A 765 -3.91 -43.85 -14.65
N VAL A 766 -4.92 -43.44 -15.40
CA VAL A 766 -4.76 -42.33 -16.34
C VAL A 766 -4.85 -41.03 -15.57
N ARG A 767 -3.81 -40.19 -15.67
CA ARG A 767 -3.75 -38.87 -15.04
C ARG A 767 -4.80 -37.98 -15.72
N GLU A 768 -5.64 -37.29 -14.97
CA GLU A 768 -6.65 -36.38 -15.51
C GLU A 768 -6.02 -35.18 -16.22
N ALA A 769 -6.68 -34.60 -17.24
CA ALA A 769 -6.12 -33.49 -17.99
C ALA A 769 -5.85 -32.26 -17.11
N LEU A 770 -6.72 -32.02 -16.11
CA LEU A 770 -6.52 -30.99 -15.10
C LEU A 770 -5.26 -31.24 -14.26
N LEU A 771 -5.07 -32.47 -13.76
CA LEU A 771 -3.90 -32.85 -12.97
C LEU A 771 -2.60 -32.80 -13.81
N ARG A 772 -2.67 -33.14 -15.10
CA ARG A 772 -1.53 -32.99 -16.02
C ARG A 772 -1.09 -31.53 -16.14
N TYR A 773 -2.06 -30.60 -16.23
CA TYR A 773 -1.76 -29.18 -16.30
C TYR A 773 -1.17 -28.66 -14.98
N THR A 774 -1.79 -28.98 -13.84
CA THR A 774 -1.25 -28.55 -12.54
C THR A 774 0.12 -29.14 -12.27
N HIS A 775 0.39 -30.37 -12.71
CA HIS A 775 1.67 -31.03 -12.52
C HIS A 775 2.78 -30.30 -13.26
N TRP A 776 2.56 -30.00 -14.55
CA TRP A 776 3.47 -29.12 -15.30
C TRP A 776 3.63 -27.75 -14.63
N ALA A 777 2.52 -27.11 -14.26
CA ALA A 777 2.55 -25.76 -13.74
C ALA A 777 3.32 -25.66 -12.41
N ARG A 778 3.16 -26.64 -11.52
CA ARG A 778 3.95 -26.72 -10.28
C ARG A 778 5.41 -27.08 -10.55
N ALA A 779 5.68 -28.11 -11.35
CA ALA A 779 7.04 -28.56 -11.67
C ALA A 779 7.93 -27.44 -12.19
N PHE A 780 7.36 -26.52 -12.98
CA PHE A 780 8.09 -25.39 -13.56
C PHE A 780 7.72 -24.04 -12.95
N SER A 781 7.19 -24.02 -11.71
CA SER A 781 6.97 -22.79 -10.94
C SER A 781 6.21 -21.70 -11.70
N VAL A 782 5.06 -22.05 -12.29
CA VAL A 782 4.19 -21.11 -12.99
C VAL A 782 3.67 -20.05 -12.01
N GLN A 783 3.73 -18.79 -12.43
CA GLN A 783 3.35 -17.61 -11.66
C GLN A 783 2.30 -16.79 -12.41
N SER A 784 1.46 -16.08 -11.66
CA SER A 784 0.54 -15.08 -12.20
C SER A 784 1.25 -13.71 -12.30
N ARG A 785 1.09 -13.02 -13.43
CA ARG A 785 1.63 -11.67 -13.66
C ARG A 785 0.92 -10.61 -12.84
N ASN A 786 -0.38 -10.78 -12.60
CA ASN A 786 -1.21 -9.80 -11.91
C ASN A 786 -1.79 -10.30 -10.56
N GLY A 787 -1.45 -11.51 -10.16
CA GLY A 787 -1.94 -12.17 -8.95
C GLY A 787 -3.32 -12.82 -9.08
N GLY A 788 -3.95 -12.76 -10.27
CA GLY A 788 -5.31 -13.25 -10.51
C GLY A 788 -5.43 -14.71 -10.91
N TYR A 789 -4.33 -15.38 -11.26
CA TYR A 789 -4.29 -16.80 -11.69
C TYR A 789 -5.30 -17.16 -12.79
N PHE A 790 -5.45 -16.24 -13.75
CA PHE A 790 -6.46 -16.38 -14.79
C PHE A 790 -6.00 -17.31 -15.91
N ILE A 791 -6.75 -18.40 -16.14
CA ILE A 791 -6.51 -19.32 -17.27
C ILE A 791 -7.72 -19.47 -18.22
N GLY A 792 -8.80 -18.73 -17.92
CA GLY A 792 -10.10 -18.81 -18.58
C GLY A 792 -10.76 -20.19 -18.45
N THR A 793 -11.80 -20.41 -19.25
CA THR A 793 -12.54 -21.68 -19.27
C THR A 793 -11.67 -22.81 -19.83
N THR A 794 -11.66 -23.96 -19.14
CA THR A 794 -10.91 -25.15 -19.55
C THR A 794 -11.80 -26.30 -20.06
N GLU A 795 -13.11 -26.12 -20.09
CA GLU A 795 -14.12 -27.12 -20.49
C GLU A 795 -14.11 -27.45 -21.98
N ASP A 796 -13.65 -26.54 -22.83
CA ASP A 796 -13.69 -26.71 -24.28
C ASP A 796 -12.83 -27.93 -24.68
N PRO A 797 -13.40 -28.95 -25.35
CA PRO A 797 -12.67 -30.15 -25.69
C PRO A 797 -11.67 -29.97 -26.85
N ILE A 798 -11.78 -28.91 -27.66
CA ILE A 798 -10.93 -28.60 -28.82
C ILE A 798 -9.77 -27.68 -28.43
N TRP A 799 -10.00 -26.78 -27.49
CA TRP A 799 -9.08 -25.69 -27.15
C TRP A 799 -8.70 -25.64 -25.67
N GLY A 800 -9.39 -26.37 -24.79
CA GLY A 800 -9.12 -26.45 -23.37
C GLY A 800 -8.63 -27.83 -22.91
N LEU A 801 -8.81 -28.11 -21.62
CA LEU A 801 -8.48 -29.39 -20.99
C LEU A 801 -9.63 -30.42 -21.12
N GLY A 802 -10.81 -29.98 -21.54
CA GLY A 802 -12.03 -30.80 -21.55
C GLY A 802 -12.57 -31.10 -20.15
N GLN A 803 -12.06 -30.41 -19.12
CA GLN A 803 -12.36 -30.60 -17.71
C GLN A 803 -12.20 -29.26 -16.97
N MET A 804 -13.07 -28.99 -16.00
CA MET A 804 -13.04 -27.79 -15.16
C MET A 804 -13.56 -28.12 -13.76
N THR A 805 -12.98 -27.53 -12.73
CA THR A 805 -13.32 -27.88 -11.35
C THR A 805 -14.76 -27.53 -11.02
N MET A 806 -15.42 -28.29 -10.15
CA MET A 806 -16.79 -27.99 -9.68
C MET A 806 -17.87 -27.83 -10.77
N ARG A 807 -17.57 -28.17 -12.03
CA ARG A 807 -18.46 -28.03 -13.19
C ARG A 807 -18.82 -29.37 -13.81
N SER A 808 -19.04 -30.35 -12.94
CA SER A 808 -19.37 -31.71 -13.36
C SER A 808 -20.57 -31.73 -14.34
N PRO A 809 -20.51 -32.54 -15.41
CA PRO A 809 -21.67 -32.80 -16.27
C PRO A 809 -22.70 -33.74 -15.64
N THR A 810 -22.36 -34.52 -14.61
CA THR A 810 -23.25 -35.54 -14.01
C THR A 810 -23.07 -35.69 -12.50
N VAL A 811 -23.89 -36.52 -11.84
CA VAL A 811 -23.70 -36.89 -10.42
C VAL A 811 -22.45 -37.74 -10.18
N PHE A 812 -21.85 -38.31 -11.23
CA PHE A 812 -20.60 -39.09 -11.16
C PHE A 812 -19.35 -38.25 -11.42
N ASN A 813 -19.44 -36.93 -11.25
CA ASN A 813 -18.43 -36.01 -11.76
C ASN A 813 -18.26 -36.13 -13.30
N TRP A 814 -17.04 -35.91 -13.80
CA TRP A 814 -16.68 -36.01 -15.21
C TRP A 814 -16.57 -37.45 -15.74
N PHE A 815 -16.42 -38.45 -14.86
CA PHE A 815 -16.31 -39.86 -15.23
C PHE A 815 -16.79 -40.78 -14.12
N THR A 816 -17.40 -41.91 -14.49
CA THR A 816 -17.86 -42.91 -13.52
C THR A 816 -16.70 -43.76 -12.99
N PRO A 817 -16.66 -44.09 -11.69
CA PRO A 817 -15.55 -44.86 -11.09
C PRO A 817 -15.45 -46.30 -11.62
N GLY A 818 -16.49 -46.79 -12.30
CA GLY A 818 -16.56 -48.11 -12.92
C GLY A 818 -16.35 -48.12 -14.44
N PHE A 819 -16.02 -46.99 -15.07
CA PHE A 819 -15.92 -46.95 -16.54
C PHE A 819 -14.79 -47.85 -17.05
N THR A 820 -15.15 -48.69 -18.01
CA THR A 820 -14.24 -49.59 -18.73
C THR A 820 -14.24 -49.18 -20.21
N PRO A 821 -13.09 -48.80 -20.79
CA PRO A 821 -13.02 -48.40 -22.20
C PRO A 821 -13.27 -49.62 -23.10
N PRO A 822 -14.36 -49.64 -23.89
CA PRO A 822 -14.77 -50.83 -24.63
C PRO A 822 -13.80 -51.15 -25.79
N ALA A 823 -13.73 -52.43 -26.15
CA ALA A 823 -12.88 -53.00 -27.19
C ALA A 823 -11.37 -52.74 -26.98
N THR A 824 -10.92 -52.63 -25.73
CA THR A 824 -9.50 -52.43 -25.38
C THR A 824 -8.93 -53.62 -24.60
N SER A 825 -7.60 -53.65 -24.44
CA SER A 825 -6.95 -54.62 -23.54
C SER A 825 -7.33 -54.44 -22.07
N ILE A 826 -7.81 -53.24 -21.68
CA ILE A 826 -8.29 -52.94 -20.33
C ILE A 826 -9.62 -53.69 -20.09
N GLU A 827 -10.56 -53.61 -21.03
CA GLU A 827 -11.82 -54.38 -20.97
C GLU A 827 -11.56 -55.89 -20.95
N GLN A 828 -10.68 -56.38 -21.83
CA GLN A 828 -10.34 -57.81 -21.89
C GLN A 828 -9.73 -58.33 -20.59
N ALA A 829 -9.03 -57.47 -19.85
CA ALA A 829 -8.47 -57.77 -18.53
C ALA A 829 -9.48 -57.61 -17.38
N GLY A 830 -10.70 -57.13 -17.64
CA GLY A 830 -11.71 -56.85 -16.61
C GLY A 830 -11.34 -55.66 -15.71
N LEU A 831 -10.52 -54.74 -16.21
CA LEU A 831 -10.04 -53.56 -15.48
C LEU A 831 -10.88 -52.33 -15.82
N VAL A 832 -10.84 -51.33 -14.95
CA VAL A 832 -11.44 -50.02 -15.18
C VAL A 832 -10.37 -48.98 -15.52
N ALA A 833 -10.75 -47.94 -16.27
CA ALA A 833 -9.94 -46.76 -16.49
C ALA A 833 -10.85 -45.54 -16.53
N PRO A 834 -11.35 -45.08 -15.35
CA PRO A 834 -12.40 -44.07 -15.25
C PRO A 834 -12.16 -42.83 -16.12
N GLU A 835 -10.95 -42.27 -16.05
CA GLU A 835 -10.56 -41.04 -16.72
C GLU A 835 -10.56 -41.15 -18.25
N MET A 836 -10.51 -42.38 -18.80
CA MET A 836 -10.66 -42.60 -20.24
C MET A 836 -12.09 -42.34 -20.75
N GLN A 837 -13.10 -42.21 -19.87
CA GLN A 837 -14.46 -41.85 -20.28
C GLN A 837 -14.52 -40.50 -20.99
N MET A 838 -13.63 -39.57 -20.64
CA MET A 838 -13.49 -38.26 -21.27
C MET A 838 -12.55 -38.25 -22.48
N THR A 839 -11.81 -39.35 -22.70
CA THR A 839 -10.72 -39.40 -23.68
C THR A 839 -11.26 -39.76 -25.06
N ASN A 840 -11.10 -38.84 -26.00
CA ASN A 840 -11.41 -39.04 -27.41
C ASN A 840 -10.44 -38.23 -28.29
N VAL A 841 -10.53 -38.37 -29.61
CA VAL A 841 -9.61 -37.68 -30.55
C VAL A 841 -9.63 -36.17 -30.34
N THR A 842 -10.80 -35.58 -30.07
CA THR A 842 -10.95 -34.14 -29.85
C THR A 842 -10.24 -33.71 -28.56
N THR A 843 -10.50 -34.37 -27.43
CA THR A 843 -9.91 -33.99 -26.13
C THR A 843 -8.40 -34.22 -26.08
N VAL A 844 -7.88 -35.22 -26.80
CA VAL A 844 -6.44 -35.42 -26.95
C VAL A 844 -5.80 -34.25 -27.72
N VAL A 845 -6.39 -33.84 -28.85
CA VAL A 845 -5.88 -32.70 -29.63
C VAL A 845 -6.01 -31.39 -28.84
N GLY A 846 -7.12 -31.19 -28.13
CA GLY A 846 -7.34 -29.99 -27.33
C GLY A 846 -6.35 -29.83 -26.19
N TYR A 847 -6.08 -30.91 -25.45
CA TYR A 847 -5.03 -30.92 -24.42
C TYR A 847 -3.66 -30.53 -25.00
N LEU A 848 -3.26 -31.12 -26.13
CA LEU A 848 -1.98 -30.82 -26.77
C LEU A 848 -1.89 -29.36 -27.22
N ASN A 849 -2.95 -28.83 -27.85
CA ASN A 849 -3.02 -27.41 -28.22
C ASN A 849 -2.88 -26.52 -26.97
N TYR A 850 -3.65 -26.80 -25.92
CA TYR A 850 -3.63 -26.01 -24.69
C TYR A 850 -2.24 -26.01 -24.03
N MET A 851 -1.61 -27.18 -23.91
CA MET A 851 -0.26 -27.30 -23.34
C MET A 851 0.80 -26.62 -24.19
N GLN A 852 0.70 -26.67 -25.53
CA GLN A 852 1.63 -25.96 -26.41
C GLN A 852 1.61 -24.45 -26.14
N TYR A 853 0.42 -23.85 -26.02
CA TYR A 853 0.28 -22.44 -25.66
C TYR A 853 0.80 -22.16 -24.26
N ALA A 854 0.35 -22.93 -23.26
CA ALA A 854 0.74 -22.76 -21.86
C ALA A 854 2.26 -22.79 -21.67
N ILE A 855 2.95 -23.71 -22.34
CA ILE A 855 4.40 -23.85 -22.31
C ILE A 855 5.11 -22.70 -23.06
N GLY A 856 4.52 -22.24 -24.16
CA GLY A 856 5.08 -21.27 -25.10
C GLY A 856 5.03 -19.81 -24.66
N SER A 857 3.83 -19.33 -24.27
CA SER A 857 3.52 -17.89 -24.15
C SER A 857 2.45 -17.54 -23.11
N GLY A 858 1.94 -18.52 -22.35
CA GLY A 858 0.81 -18.39 -21.43
C GLY A 858 -0.43 -19.17 -21.89
N THR A 859 -1.50 -19.18 -21.11
CA THR A 859 -2.71 -19.97 -21.42
C THR A 859 -3.50 -19.43 -22.61
N GLN A 860 -4.30 -20.26 -23.29
CA GLN A 860 -5.05 -19.84 -24.49
C GLN A 860 -5.98 -18.63 -24.25
N ASN A 861 -6.48 -18.45 -23.03
CA ASN A 861 -7.42 -17.38 -22.70
C ASN A 861 -6.74 -16.13 -22.12
N GLY A 862 -5.42 -16.14 -21.89
CA GLY A 862 -4.73 -15.00 -21.31
C GLY A 862 -3.25 -15.23 -21.03
N SER A 863 -2.48 -14.15 -21.00
CA SER A 863 -1.04 -14.16 -20.72
C SER A 863 -0.69 -14.13 -19.23
N ASP A 864 -1.67 -14.26 -18.33
CA ASP A 864 -1.45 -14.07 -16.90
C ASP A 864 -0.50 -15.13 -16.32
N LEU A 865 -0.77 -16.42 -16.55
CA LEU A 865 0.13 -17.48 -16.10
C LEU A 865 1.34 -17.65 -17.02
N TYR A 866 2.54 -17.71 -16.44
CA TYR A 866 3.78 -17.97 -17.15
C TYR A 866 4.80 -18.70 -16.26
N SER A 867 5.72 -19.43 -16.88
CA SER A 867 6.96 -19.88 -16.22
C SER A 867 8.16 -19.15 -16.85
N SER A 868 9.15 -18.81 -16.03
CA SER A 868 10.43 -18.27 -16.52
C SER A 868 11.37 -19.35 -17.06
N TYR A 869 11.14 -20.61 -16.67
CA TYR A 869 12.03 -21.74 -16.93
C TYR A 869 13.51 -21.49 -16.59
N GLY A 870 13.78 -20.67 -15.58
CA GLY A 870 15.14 -20.22 -15.29
C GLY A 870 16.13 -21.36 -15.02
N ALA A 871 15.70 -22.42 -14.32
CA ALA A 871 16.54 -23.58 -14.05
C ALA A 871 16.78 -24.41 -15.32
N GLU A 872 15.75 -24.59 -16.15
CA GLU A 872 15.82 -25.38 -17.38
C GLU A 872 16.65 -24.67 -18.46
N LEU A 873 16.57 -23.33 -18.53
CA LEU A 873 17.39 -22.52 -19.44
C LEU A 873 18.89 -22.67 -19.16
N ASN A 874 19.29 -22.86 -17.90
CA ASN A 874 20.69 -23.14 -17.55
C ASN A 874 21.16 -24.51 -18.08
N LEU A 875 20.24 -25.46 -18.29
CA LEU A 875 20.50 -26.79 -18.83
C LEU A 875 20.26 -26.89 -20.34
N ALA A 876 19.76 -25.84 -21.01
CA ALA A 876 19.42 -25.90 -22.43
C ALA A 876 20.64 -26.16 -23.36
N ASN A 877 21.86 -25.92 -22.86
CA ASN A 877 23.11 -26.26 -23.55
C ASN A 877 23.58 -27.70 -23.30
N THR A 878 23.00 -28.40 -22.33
CA THR A 878 23.25 -29.81 -21.97
C THR A 878 21.96 -30.63 -22.10
N PRO A 879 21.52 -30.95 -23.34
CA PRO A 879 20.23 -31.57 -23.60
C PRO A 879 19.95 -32.85 -22.81
N ASP A 880 20.98 -33.64 -22.51
CA ASP A 880 20.90 -34.83 -21.67
C ASP A 880 20.45 -34.48 -20.24
N GLN A 881 21.10 -33.51 -19.60
CA GLN A 881 20.77 -33.06 -18.25
C GLN A 881 19.40 -32.37 -18.19
N LEU A 882 19.04 -31.61 -19.23
CA LEU A 882 17.70 -31.02 -19.35
C LEU A 882 16.62 -32.10 -19.41
N VAL A 883 16.81 -33.14 -20.23
CA VAL A 883 15.84 -34.24 -20.34
C VAL A 883 15.79 -35.05 -19.04
N ASP A 884 16.91 -35.29 -18.37
CA ASP A 884 16.92 -36.00 -17.08
C ASP A 884 16.19 -35.21 -15.99
N ARG A 885 16.31 -33.89 -15.97
CA ARG A 885 15.54 -33.03 -15.08
C ARG A 885 14.04 -33.09 -15.36
N VAL A 886 13.64 -32.98 -16.64
CA VAL A 886 12.22 -33.08 -17.04
C VAL A 886 11.66 -34.46 -16.69
N ASN A 887 12.45 -35.53 -16.87
CA ASN A 887 12.10 -36.88 -16.46
C ASN A 887 11.84 -36.98 -14.96
N LEU A 888 12.72 -36.42 -14.11
CA LEU A 888 12.51 -36.42 -12.67
C LEU A 888 11.22 -35.67 -12.28
N LEU A 889 11.03 -34.44 -12.79
CA LEU A 889 9.93 -33.58 -12.36
C LEU A 889 8.55 -34.04 -12.85
N LEU A 890 8.45 -34.53 -14.09
CA LEU A 890 7.16 -34.91 -14.69
C LEU A 890 6.88 -36.41 -14.66
N MET A 891 7.92 -37.24 -14.62
CA MET A 891 7.78 -38.69 -14.75
C MET A 891 8.43 -39.45 -13.60
N ALA A 892 8.88 -38.77 -12.54
CA ALA A 892 9.51 -39.39 -11.39
C ALA A 892 10.70 -40.31 -11.76
N GLY A 893 11.44 -39.97 -12.82
CA GLY A 893 12.55 -40.77 -13.34
C GLY A 893 12.15 -41.94 -14.24
N GLN A 894 10.85 -42.18 -14.45
CA GLN A 894 10.31 -43.35 -15.15
C GLN A 894 10.16 -43.17 -16.67
N MET A 895 10.72 -42.12 -17.27
CA MET A 895 10.76 -41.97 -18.72
C MET A 895 11.53 -43.14 -19.36
N ASP A 896 10.84 -43.95 -20.14
CA ASP A 896 11.45 -45.10 -20.81
C ASP A 896 12.52 -44.67 -21.84
N SER A 897 13.40 -45.61 -22.19
CA SER A 897 14.54 -45.33 -23.07
C SER A 897 14.16 -44.86 -24.47
N ASN A 898 12.99 -45.28 -24.98
CA ASN A 898 12.52 -44.90 -26.31
C ASN A 898 12.03 -43.46 -26.30
N LEU A 899 11.18 -43.10 -25.33
CA LEU A 899 10.70 -41.74 -25.13
C LEU A 899 11.88 -40.79 -24.84
N ARG A 900 12.78 -41.16 -23.93
CA ARG A 900 13.97 -40.34 -23.60
C ARG A 900 14.82 -40.07 -24.84
N SER A 901 15.06 -41.09 -25.66
CA SER A 901 15.84 -40.97 -26.89
C SER A 901 15.14 -40.09 -27.94
N ALA A 902 13.82 -40.18 -28.07
CA ALA A 902 13.03 -39.33 -28.97
C ALA A 902 13.07 -37.85 -28.55
N VAL A 903 12.84 -37.56 -27.26
CA VAL A 903 12.88 -36.19 -26.72
C VAL A 903 14.30 -35.61 -26.84
N LEU A 904 15.32 -36.36 -26.43
CA LEU A 904 16.72 -35.92 -26.53
C LEU A 904 17.12 -35.62 -27.98
N GLY A 905 16.71 -36.47 -28.92
CA GLY A 905 16.93 -36.26 -30.36
C GLY A 905 16.29 -34.96 -30.86
N ALA A 906 15.04 -34.71 -30.49
CA ALA A 906 14.31 -33.49 -30.88
C ALA A 906 14.95 -32.22 -30.28
N VAL A 907 15.31 -32.23 -29.00
CA VAL A 907 15.98 -31.10 -28.34
C VAL A 907 17.34 -30.82 -28.98
N SER A 908 18.12 -31.87 -29.25
CA SER A 908 19.45 -31.76 -29.85
C SER A 908 19.41 -31.28 -31.30
N ALA A 909 18.31 -31.54 -32.02
CA ALA A 909 18.10 -31.09 -33.39
C ALA A 909 17.87 -29.58 -33.53
N ILE A 910 17.61 -28.86 -32.44
CA ILE A 910 17.46 -27.39 -32.44
C ILE A 910 18.86 -26.76 -32.32
N PRO A 911 19.41 -26.15 -33.39
CA PRO A 911 20.73 -25.57 -33.34
C PRO A 911 20.73 -24.25 -32.54
N ILE A 912 21.78 -24.03 -31.76
CA ILE A 912 22.02 -22.74 -31.11
C ILE A 912 22.88 -21.90 -32.06
N PRO A 913 22.36 -20.79 -32.62
CA PRO A 913 23.11 -19.97 -33.56
C PRO A 913 24.25 -19.22 -32.86
N SER A 914 25.26 -18.79 -33.61
CA SER A 914 26.31 -17.89 -33.09
C SER A 914 25.99 -16.42 -33.38
N GLY A 915 26.36 -15.51 -32.47
CA GLY A 915 26.31 -14.06 -32.71
C GLY A 915 25.12 -13.38 -32.04
N ASP A 916 23.96 -13.31 -32.71
CA ASP A 916 22.78 -12.58 -32.21
C ASP A 916 22.24 -13.20 -30.91
N GLN A 917 22.34 -12.46 -29.81
CA GLN A 917 21.91 -12.90 -28.49
C GLN A 917 20.40 -13.19 -28.44
N ASN A 918 19.57 -12.48 -29.21
CA ASN A 918 18.14 -12.75 -29.25
C ASN A 918 17.86 -14.11 -29.92
N ALA A 919 18.55 -14.41 -31.01
CA ALA A 919 18.45 -15.71 -31.69
C ALA A 919 18.99 -16.86 -30.82
N ILE A 920 20.06 -16.63 -30.05
CA ILE A 920 20.57 -17.59 -29.06
C ILE A 920 19.51 -17.84 -27.99
N ASN A 921 18.97 -16.79 -27.36
CA ASN A 921 17.96 -16.92 -26.31
C ASN A 921 16.69 -17.62 -26.84
N ALA A 922 16.26 -17.32 -28.07
CA ALA A 922 15.15 -17.99 -28.72
C ALA A 922 15.41 -19.49 -28.95
N ALA A 923 16.62 -19.88 -29.34
CA ALA A 923 16.98 -21.30 -29.50
C ALA A 923 17.01 -22.03 -28.15
N LEU A 924 17.57 -21.40 -27.10
CA LEU A 924 17.63 -21.97 -25.75
C LEU A 924 16.25 -22.21 -25.17
N ILE A 925 15.34 -21.23 -25.26
CA ILE A 925 13.96 -21.39 -24.78
C ILE A 925 13.20 -22.46 -25.60
N THR A 926 13.42 -22.51 -26.93
CA THR A 926 12.80 -23.53 -27.79
C THR A 926 13.23 -24.95 -27.39
N ARG A 927 14.50 -25.14 -27.01
CA ARG A 927 14.98 -26.43 -26.49
C ARG A 927 14.26 -26.85 -25.22
N VAL A 928 14.13 -25.94 -24.26
CA VAL A 928 13.39 -26.17 -23.00
C VAL A 928 11.93 -26.53 -23.27
N GLN A 929 11.25 -25.69 -24.05
CA GLN A 929 9.85 -25.88 -24.39
C GLN A 929 9.63 -27.20 -25.13
N THR A 930 10.55 -27.60 -26.01
CA THR A 930 10.49 -28.89 -26.72
C THR A 930 10.64 -30.07 -25.78
N ALA A 931 11.59 -30.03 -24.83
CA ALA A 931 11.78 -31.09 -23.85
C ALA A 931 10.51 -31.32 -23.01
N ILE A 932 9.92 -30.22 -22.53
CA ILE A 932 8.71 -30.25 -21.70
C ILE A 932 7.50 -30.69 -22.53
N TYR A 933 7.27 -30.05 -23.68
CA TYR A 933 6.09 -30.30 -24.52
C TYR A 933 6.02 -31.76 -24.99
N LEU A 934 7.13 -32.31 -25.50
CA LEU A 934 7.14 -33.70 -25.96
C LEU A 934 6.94 -34.69 -24.81
N THR A 935 7.39 -34.35 -23.61
CA THR A 935 7.16 -35.18 -22.42
C THR A 935 5.68 -35.16 -22.03
N VAL A 936 5.07 -33.97 -21.88
CA VAL A 936 3.65 -33.88 -21.50
C VAL A 936 2.70 -34.39 -22.58
N ALA A 937 3.12 -34.35 -23.86
CA ALA A 937 2.38 -34.91 -24.98
C ALA A 937 2.43 -36.45 -25.04
N SER A 938 3.31 -37.09 -24.27
CA SER A 938 3.52 -38.52 -24.34
C SER A 938 2.41 -39.30 -23.62
N PRO A 939 2.00 -40.48 -24.13
CA PRO A 939 1.14 -41.40 -23.38
C PRO A 939 1.74 -41.83 -22.05
N ALA A 940 3.07 -41.89 -21.95
CA ALA A 940 3.76 -42.28 -20.72
C ALA A 940 3.55 -41.25 -19.59
N PHE A 941 3.56 -39.95 -19.89
CA PHE A 941 3.18 -38.92 -18.91
C PHE A 941 1.68 -38.95 -18.56
N CYS A 942 0.83 -39.40 -19.49
CA CYS A 942 -0.58 -39.58 -19.20
C CYS A 942 -0.85 -40.73 -18.22
N ALA A 943 0.09 -41.66 -18.02
CA ALA A 943 -0.01 -42.74 -17.04
C ALA A 943 0.62 -42.32 -15.70
N GLN A 944 -0.16 -42.42 -14.62
CA GLN A 944 0.28 -42.21 -13.24
C GLN A 944 0.52 -43.57 -12.58
N PHE A 945 1.72 -43.76 -12.04
CA PHE A 945 2.17 -44.98 -11.38
C PHE A 945 2.28 -44.75 -9.88
#